data_AF-A0A9N9FSR7-F1
#
_entry.id   AF-A0A9N9FSR7-F1
#
_cell.length_a   1.000
_cell.length_b   1.000
_cell.length_c   1.000
_cell.angle_alpha   90.00
_cell.angle_beta   90.00
_cell.angle_gamma   90.00
#
_symmetry.space_group_name_H-M   'P 1'
#
loop_
_entity.id
_entity.type
_entity.pdbx_description
1 polymer ?
#
loop_
_entity_poly.entity_id
_entity_poly.type
_entity_poly.pdbx_seq_one_letter_code
_entity_poly.pdbx_strand_id
1 'polypeptide(L)'
;MTAKNPRTGSFRILTIVIKLGTSSICEEESHLPLLSNISHLIETIVKLRRLGHRVVLVTSGAIGVGLRRLEMEKKPKKLATIQAVAAVGQGRLMRMYDDLFSQLNQPIAQILLTRNDIADRTQYRNAVNTFSELLTIGVVPIVNENDTISVSEIRFGDNDTLSAIAAKMVNADYLFLMTDVDCLCTDNPRENPDAKPVEIVKDVGALREQVRISSPGSALGTGGMTTKLTAADLATAAGVTTVICRGSAPQNILSIISHLSINPTITTSDDSSVPLHTRFLAKKNPLADRKWWILHGLHTAGTLVIDEGAYKALTRPGQSSSLFAAGIVRVEGNFVADQAVKVVVELEKRNLNSNSDEGGGNGETKEIGKGLVNYSSVEITRIKGHQSSEIAELLGYADSECIIHRPANALKELIENSLDAGSTKIQITVKDGGLKLLQIQDNGHGIRREDMAIVCERFTTSKLKSFEDLSTIGTYGFRGEALASITYVAHVTITTKTVDSNCAYRAHYSDGILVPPKPGVSAEPKPCAGNNGTQITAEDLFYNVPARRKAMRNFSEEYNQIMNVVNRYAIHNAGVSFTCKKQGSNQVDISTLSTGSIIDNIRQVYGVNTASELIEVNKEYREFEVKLKGYISNANYSVKKMTYPFLYLSLDINPKNVDVNVHPTKREVLFLHEDEIIGRICDVIQARLANTNSSRSFLTQTLLPGTTPPLIEYNDAKENQDKFSKSAQTYDYKLVRTDSRARTLDNFYEPEKLLEPLNKKAKKEATSPDKEDIEEKSIKSSSQKNRLSSNPKSKRKRIEVRLSSILSLRKRLKEEGHRGLTDLLANHTLVGCVDDMQTLALVQHQLKLYLLDYNKLSEELFYQLTLQGFCNFGFIHLSTPAPVYDLVIFALENIENEEFFNNLKPKDEIAQIITKQLFEHREMLLEYFAITISEKGELTTLPLMLKGYAPNMDKLPSFLLRLGTEVDWTIELKCFDTLAREIGYLYAAEPPEFCEDDDDDDEAKANEINEEQMEIDDDDEPVKGMMDMEQEKEDNYSIDIENNDKESKKLDSKQQDQSYTNLKLKQKETASAALVKYRWQIEHLIFPALKNNFIAPKSFATGRQIIQVANLPALYRIFERC
;
A
#
# COMPACT_ATOMS: atom_id res chain seq x y z
N MET A 1 -39.69 30.34 26.22
CA MET A 1 -39.65 30.61 27.68
C MET A 1 -38.33 30.09 28.22
N THR A 2 -37.58 30.93 28.93
CA THR A 2 -36.27 30.58 29.51
C THR A 2 -36.42 29.74 30.77
N ALA A 3 -36.07 28.46 30.71
CA ALA A 3 -35.92 27.60 31.90
C ALA A 3 -34.51 27.77 32.49
N LYS A 4 -34.44 27.86 33.83
CA LYS A 4 -33.21 28.21 34.56
C LYS A 4 -32.16 27.10 34.48
N ASN A 5 -30.91 27.51 34.26
CA ASN A 5 -29.75 26.64 34.25
C ASN A 5 -29.49 26.07 35.66
N PRO A 6 -29.60 24.75 35.91
CA PRO A 6 -29.15 24.14 37.15
C PRO A 6 -27.62 24.02 37.12
N ARG A 7 -26.95 24.32 38.24
CA ARG A 7 -25.49 24.24 38.37
C ARG A 7 -25.01 22.80 38.17
N THR A 8 -24.59 22.42 36.97
CA THR A 8 -23.97 21.12 36.69
C THR A 8 -22.48 21.17 36.99
N GLY A 9 -22.02 20.33 37.92
CA GLY A 9 -20.60 19.98 38.00
C GLY A 9 -20.14 19.36 36.69
N SER A 10 -18.85 19.49 36.38
CA SER A 10 -18.25 19.00 35.12
C SER A 10 -18.38 17.47 35.00
N PHE A 11 -19.42 17.00 34.30
CA PHE A 11 -19.55 15.59 33.95
C PHE A 11 -18.40 15.17 33.02
N ARG A 12 -17.61 14.19 33.45
CA ARG A 12 -16.52 13.63 32.66
C ARG A 12 -17.12 12.94 31.41
N ILE A 13 -16.64 13.36 30.23
CA ILE A 13 -16.90 12.62 28.98
C ILE A 13 -16.22 11.25 29.09
N LEU A 14 -16.93 10.21 28.65
CA LEU A 14 -16.50 8.82 28.73
C LEU A 14 -16.57 8.17 27.35
N THR A 15 -15.70 7.21 27.09
CA THR A 15 -15.80 6.29 25.96
C THR A 15 -16.33 4.94 26.44
N ILE A 16 -17.41 4.48 25.82
CA ILE A 16 -18.17 3.30 26.24
C ILE A 16 -18.29 2.33 25.06
N VAL A 17 -17.82 1.10 25.23
CA VAL A 17 -18.11 0.01 24.30
C VAL A 17 -19.24 -0.83 24.88
N ILE A 18 -20.27 -1.10 24.09
CA ILE A 18 -21.39 -1.97 24.46
C ILE A 18 -21.35 -3.17 23.53
N LYS A 19 -21.37 -4.38 24.08
CA LYS A 19 -21.45 -5.62 23.31
C LYS A 19 -22.81 -6.27 23.53
N LEU A 20 -23.55 -6.51 22.44
CA LEU A 20 -24.84 -7.22 22.47
C LEU A 20 -24.73 -8.61 21.80
N GLY A 21 -25.11 -9.67 22.53
CA GLY A 21 -25.10 -11.06 22.04
C GLY A 21 -26.30 -11.43 21.18
N THR A 22 -26.18 -12.49 20.38
CA THR A 22 -27.22 -12.95 19.44
C THR A 22 -28.58 -13.20 20.12
N SER A 23 -28.61 -13.82 21.31
CA SER A 23 -29.85 -14.10 22.06
C SER A 23 -30.57 -12.86 22.59
N SER A 24 -29.93 -11.69 22.58
CA SER A 24 -30.58 -10.41 22.89
C SER A 24 -31.07 -9.67 21.63
N ILE A 25 -30.65 -10.13 20.44
CA ILE A 25 -30.97 -9.53 19.13
C ILE A 25 -32.06 -10.35 18.41
N CYS A 26 -32.03 -11.67 18.50
CA CYS A 26 -33.02 -12.58 17.89
C CYS A 26 -33.43 -13.70 18.85
N GLU A 27 -34.68 -14.16 18.72
CA GLU A 27 -35.16 -15.39 19.35
C GLU A 27 -34.46 -16.65 18.79
N GLU A 28 -34.26 -17.67 19.63
CA GLU A 28 -33.46 -18.85 19.26
C GLU A 28 -34.16 -19.85 18.35
N GLU A 29 -35.48 -19.96 18.44
CA GLU A 29 -36.29 -20.91 17.65
C GLU A 29 -36.87 -20.29 16.38
N SER A 30 -37.49 -19.10 16.52
CA SER A 30 -38.18 -18.42 15.42
C SER A 30 -37.25 -17.62 14.49
N HIS A 31 -36.03 -17.35 14.97
CA HIS A 31 -35.04 -16.42 14.41
C HIS A 31 -35.56 -14.97 14.24
N LEU A 32 -36.68 -14.60 14.88
CA LEU A 32 -37.26 -13.25 14.79
C LEU A 32 -36.42 -12.23 15.56
N PRO A 33 -36.17 -11.03 15.00
CA PRO A 33 -35.50 -9.95 15.73
C PRO A 33 -36.32 -9.45 16.93
N LEU A 34 -35.67 -9.33 18.08
CA LEU A 34 -36.22 -8.81 19.33
C LEU A 34 -36.25 -7.27 19.31
N LEU A 35 -37.11 -6.70 18.46
CA LEU A 35 -37.16 -5.26 18.19
C LEU A 35 -37.28 -4.39 19.45
N SER A 36 -37.98 -4.85 20.50
CA SER A 36 -38.06 -4.12 21.78
C SER A 36 -36.69 -3.94 22.45
N ASN A 37 -35.88 -5.00 22.53
CA ASN A 37 -34.54 -4.93 23.11
C ASN A 37 -33.62 -4.01 22.30
N ILE A 38 -33.69 -4.12 20.97
CA ILE A 38 -32.89 -3.31 20.05
C ILE A 38 -33.28 -1.83 20.16
N SER A 39 -34.57 -1.52 20.24
CA SER A 39 -35.07 -0.15 20.42
C SER A 39 -34.63 0.44 21.76
N HIS A 40 -34.76 -0.30 22.87
CA HIS A 40 -34.27 0.14 24.19
C HIS A 40 -32.75 0.36 24.19
N LEU A 41 -31.97 -0.47 23.49
CA LEU A 41 -30.53 -0.29 23.35
C LEU A 41 -30.21 0.99 22.58
N ILE A 42 -30.86 1.21 21.43
CA ILE A 42 -30.65 2.39 20.58
C ILE A 42 -31.03 3.67 21.32
N GLU A 43 -32.17 3.69 22.02
CA GLU A 43 -32.53 4.79 22.92
C GLU A 43 -31.46 5.06 23.98
N THR A 44 -30.90 4.00 24.58
CA THR A 44 -29.85 4.13 25.61
C THR A 44 -28.57 4.70 25.02
N ILE A 45 -28.15 4.23 23.84
CA ILE A 45 -26.99 4.75 23.11
C ILE A 45 -27.19 6.22 22.77
N VAL A 46 -28.36 6.61 22.25
CA VAL A 46 -28.66 8.01 21.92
C VAL A 46 -28.73 8.88 23.19
N LYS A 47 -29.25 8.38 24.31
CA LYS A 47 -29.20 9.08 25.61
C LYS A 47 -27.75 9.30 26.06
N LEU A 48 -26.88 8.30 25.96
CA LEU A 48 -25.44 8.43 26.26
C LEU A 48 -24.74 9.43 25.34
N ARG A 49 -25.02 9.40 24.02
CA ARG A 49 -24.50 10.36 23.04
C ARG A 49 -24.95 11.79 23.33
N ARG A 50 -26.21 12.01 23.73
CA ARG A 50 -26.76 13.32 24.13
C ARG A 50 -26.14 13.86 25.43
N LEU A 51 -25.60 12.98 26.29
CA LEU A 51 -24.80 13.35 27.46
C LEU A 51 -23.32 13.63 27.12
N GLY A 52 -22.95 13.60 25.84
CA GLY A 52 -21.59 13.86 25.35
C GLY A 52 -20.66 12.65 25.33
N HIS A 53 -21.09 11.47 25.79
CA HIS A 53 -20.25 10.26 25.78
C HIS A 53 -20.00 9.75 24.35
N ARG A 54 -18.84 9.12 24.15
CA ARG A 54 -18.48 8.41 22.91
C ARG A 54 -18.91 6.96 23.04
N VAL A 55 -19.65 6.42 22.06
CA VAL A 55 -20.24 5.07 22.16
C VAL A 55 -19.93 4.24 20.92
N VAL A 56 -19.49 3.00 21.13
CA VAL A 56 -19.27 1.97 20.11
C VAL A 56 -20.15 0.77 20.42
N LEU A 57 -20.91 0.28 19.43
CA LEU A 57 -21.72 -0.93 19.56
C LEU A 57 -21.03 -2.11 18.87
N VAL A 58 -20.76 -3.18 19.60
CA VAL A 58 -20.26 -4.45 19.07
C VAL A 58 -21.43 -5.43 19.04
N THR A 59 -21.95 -5.71 17.86
CA THR A 59 -23.17 -6.51 17.68
C THR A 59 -22.85 -7.94 17.27
N SER A 60 -23.68 -8.91 17.66
CA SER A 60 -23.75 -10.23 17.00
C SER A 60 -25.03 -10.32 16.16
N GLY A 61 -25.60 -11.50 15.93
CA GLY A 61 -26.93 -11.66 15.32
C GLY A 61 -26.98 -11.83 13.80
N ALA A 62 -25.91 -11.52 13.05
CA ALA A 62 -25.90 -11.62 11.59
C ALA A 62 -26.37 -12.98 11.07
N ILE A 63 -25.84 -14.09 11.61
CA ILE A 63 -26.26 -15.45 11.21
C ILE A 63 -27.75 -15.68 11.52
N GLY A 64 -28.26 -15.24 12.68
CA GLY A 64 -29.68 -15.43 13.06
C GLY A 64 -30.64 -14.69 12.11
N VAL A 65 -30.35 -13.40 11.84
CA VAL A 65 -31.09 -12.60 10.84
C VAL A 65 -30.99 -13.23 9.45
N GLY A 66 -29.84 -13.81 9.10
CA GLY A 66 -29.63 -14.55 7.86
C GLY A 66 -30.48 -15.82 7.76
N LEU A 67 -30.52 -16.64 8.80
CA LEU A 67 -31.34 -17.86 8.88
C LEU A 67 -32.82 -17.53 8.71
N ARG A 68 -33.31 -16.51 9.44
CA ARG A 68 -34.69 -16.00 9.27
C ARG A 68 -34.96 -15.56 7.84
N ARG A 69 -34.03 -14.80 7.24
CA ARG A 69 -34.21 -14.26 5.89
C ARG A 69 -34.19 -15.33 4.80
N LEU A 70 -33.51 -16.45 5.03
CA LEU A 70 -33.38 -17.58 4.11
C LEU A 70 -34.35 -18.73 4.44
N GLU A 71 -35.25 -18.53 5.41
CA GLU A 71 -36.24 -19.54 5.84
C GLU A 71 -35.59 -20.87 6.26
N MET A 72 -34.41 -20.78 6.87
CA MET A 72 -33.63 -21.93 7.36
C MET A 72 -33.88 -22.18 8.84
N GLU A 73 -34.47 -23.32 9.18
CA GLU A 73 -34.76 -23.70 10.58
C GLU A 73 -33.51 -23.81 11.46
N LYS A 74 -32.41 -24.33 10.91
CA LYS A 74 -31.21 -24.73 11.66
C LYS A 74 -29.94 -24.17 11.04
N LYS A 75 -28.99 -23.78 11.90
CA LYS A 75 -27.65 -23.31 11.54
C LYS A 75 -26.92 -24.39 10.69
N PRO A 76 -26.46 -24.07 9.48
CA PRO A 76 -25.79 -25.05 8.62
C PRO A 76 -24.42 -25.46 9.20
N LYS A 77 -23.97 -26.69 8.90
CA LYS A 77 -22.67 -27.21 9.36
C LYS A 77 -21.48 -26.81 8.48
N LYS A 78 -21.70 -26.59 7.18
CA LYS A 78 -20.63 -26.27 6.22
C LYS A 78 -20.23 -24.80 6.35
N LEU A 79 -18.94 -24.53 6.58
CA LEU A 79 -18.39 -23.18 6.79
C LEU A 79 -18.87 -22.17 5.73
N ALA A 80 -18.65 -22.45 4.44
CA ALA A 80 -19.08 -21.58 3.35
C ALA A 80 -20.58 -21.25 3.37
N THR A 81 -21.43 -22.17 3.86
CA THR A 81 -22.87 -21.92 4.00
C THR A 81 -23.17 -21.05 5.23
N ILE A 82 -22.43 -21.20 6.34
CA ILE A 82 -22.50 -20.27 7.48
C ILE A 82 -22.10 -18.85 7.04
N GLN A 83 -21.02 -18.73 6.26
CA GLN A 83 -20.53 -17.45 5.74
C GLN A 83 -21.54 -16.79 4.78
N ALA A 84 -22.15 -17.57 3.88
CA ALA A 84 -23.21 -17.06 3.00
C ALA A 84 -24.46 -16.59 3.79
N VAL A 85 -24.87 -17.33 4.83
CA VAL A 85 -25.97 -16.92 5.73
C VAL A 85 -25.59 -15.63 6.49
N ALA A 86 -24.36 -15.53 7.00
CA ALA A 86 -23.86 -14.35 7.69
C ALA A 86 -23.82 -13.12 6.75
N ALA A 87 -23.35 -13.26 5.51
CA ALA A 87 -23.32 -12.18 4.52
C ALA A 87 -24.73 -11.66 4.18
N VAL A 88 -25.71 -12.56 3.98
CA VAL A 88 -27.12 -12.19 3.77
C VAL A 88 -27.71 -11.48 5.00
N GLY A 89 -27.37 -11.95 6.19
CA GLY A 89 -27.87 -11.43 7.46
C GLY A 89 -27.22 -10.12 7.91
N GLN A 90 -25.93 -9.91 7.64
CA GLN A 90 -25.19 -8.71 8.06
C GLN A 90 -25.74 -7.45 7.41
N GLY A 91 -26.04 -7.48 6.10
CA GLY A 91 -26.68 -6.34 5.43
C GLY A 91 -28.10 -6.04 5.96
N ARG A 92 -28.82 -7.07 6.44
CA ARG A 92 -30.15 -6.92 7.06
C ARG A 92 -30.09 -6.40 8.49
N LEU A 93 -29.14 -6.89 9.28
CA LEU A 93 -28.84 -6.42 10.62
C LEU A 93 -28.43 -4.94 10.59
N MET A 94 -27.53 -4.58 9.66
CA MET A 94 -27.09 -3.19 9.50
C MET A 94 -28.24 -2.27 9.13
N ARG A 95 -29.07 -2.67 8.16
CA ARG A 95 -30.29 -1.93 7.81
C ARG A 95 -31.23 -1.76 9.01
N MET A 96 -31.43 -2.79 9.83
CA MET A 96 -32.29 -2.70 11.00
C MET A 96 -31.78 -1.72 12.05
N TYR A 97 -30.46 -1.65 12.25
CA TYR A 97 -29.86 -0.58 13.07
C TYR A 97 -30.06 0.79 12.42
N ASP A 98 -29.81 0.93 11.13
CA ASP A 98 -29.90 2.20 10.38
C ASP A 98 -31.33 2.77 10.37
N ASP A 99 -32.34 1.95 10.04
CA ASP A 99 -33.76 2.29 10.05
C ASP A 99 -34.24 2.75 11.46
N LEU A 100 -33.60 2.29 12.55
CA LEU A 100 -33.96 2.64 13.94
C LEU A 100 -33.15 3.83 14.51
N PHE A 101 -31.84 3.91 14.25
CA PHE A 101 -31.01 5.04 14.65
C PHE A 101 -31.38 6.33 13.89
N SER A 102 -31.79 6.21 12.63
CA SER A 102 -32.27 7.33 11.82
C SER A 102 -33.52 7.99 12.40
N GLN A 103 -34.40 7.25 13.07
CA GLN A 103 -35.58 7.82 13.76
C GLN A 103 -35.21 8.77 14.91
N LEU A 104 -33.96 8.71 15.38
CA LEU A 104 -33.42 9.55 16.44
C LEU A 104 -32.33 10.53 15.95
N ASN A 105 -32.16 10.66 14.63
CA ASN A 105 -31.15 11.49 13.96
C ASN A 105 -29.70 11.21 14.41
N GLN A 106 -29.36 9.95 14.73
CA GLN A 106 -28.00 9.55 15.09
C GLN A 106 -27.36 8.80 13.92
N PRO A 107 -26.35 9.36 13.23
CA PRO A 107 -25.64 8.64 12.18
C PRO A 107 -24.81 7.48 12.75
N ILE A 108 -24.70 6.40 11.97
CA ILE A 108 -23.96 5.19 12.32
C ILE A 108 -23.02 4.78 11.19
N ALA A 109 -21.95 4.04 11.52
CA ALA A 109 -21.01 3.50 10.54
C ALA A 109 -20.80 2.01 10.75
N GLN A 110 -20.80 1.22 9.68
CA GLN A 110 -20.47 -0.20 9.74
C GLN A 110 -18.95 -0.38 9.82
N ILE A 111 -18.49 -1.19 10.77
CA ILE A 111 -17.10 -1.67 10.84
C ILE A 111 -17.11 -3.20 10.87
N LEU A 112 -16.37 -3.81 9.94
CA LEU A 112 -16.17 -5.26 9.89
C LEU A 112 -14.68 -5.55 10.06
N LEU A 113 -14.33 -6.33 11.08
CA LEU A 113 -12.94 -6.70 11.39
C LEU A 113 -12.78 -8.21 11.48
N THR A 114 -11.61 -8.70 11.10
CA THR A 114 -11.12 -10.06 11.36
C THR A 114 -9.94 -10.01 12.34
N ARG A 115 -9.53 -11.17 12.82
CA ARG A 115 -8.34 -11.29 13.66
C ARG A 115 -7.05 -10.94 12.93
N ASN A 116 -7.00 -11.10 11.59
CA ASN A 116 -5.86 -10.70 10.78
C ASN A 116 -5.71 -9.18 10.74
N ASP A 117 -6.80 -8.44 10.60
CA ASP A 117 -6.80 -6.95 10.61
C ASP A 117 -6.29 -6.38 11.94
N ILE A 118 -6.32 -7.17 13.01
CA ILE A 118 -5.82 -6.83 14.34
C ILE A 118 -4.39 -7.36 14.54
N ALA A 119 -4.03 -8.47 13.90
CA ALA A 119 -2.69 -9.07 13.97
C ALA A 119 -1.66 -8.35 13.08
N ASP A 120 -2.08 -7.65 12.03
CA ASP A 120 -1.23 -6.71 11.30
C ASP A 120 -1.20 -5.34 12.02
N ARG A 121 0.01 -4.81 12.27
CA ARG A 121 0.17 -3.57 13.05
C ARG A 121 -0.30 -2.32 12.30
N THR A 122 -0.20 -2.32 10.98
CA THR A 122 -0.62 -1.22 10.10
C THR A 122 -2.13 -1.20 9.97
N GLN A 123 -2.76 -2.36 9.72
CA GLN A 123 -4.21 -2.51 9.68
C GLN A 123 -4.84 -2.16 11.04
N TYR A 124 -4.23 -2.60 12.15
CA TYR A 124 -4.62 -2.19 13.49
C TYR A 124 -4.59 -0.67 13.67
N ARG A 125 -3.52 0.01 13.22
CA ARG A 125 -3.41 1.49 13.31
C ARG A 125 -4.47 2.17 12.45
N ASN A 126 -4.71 1.68 11.23
CA ASN A 126 -5.72 2.23 10.33
C ASN A 126 -7.14 2.10 10.91
N ALA A 127 -7.45 0.96 11.55
CA ALA A 127 -8.70 0.78 12.28
C ALA A 127 -8.83 1.77 13.46
N VAL A 128 -7.79 1.93 14.28
CA VAL A 128 -7.76 2.91 15.39
C VAL A 128 -7.99 4.34 14.91
N ASN A 129 -7.35 4.74 13.81
CA ASN A 129 -7.55 6.06 13.20
C ASN A 129 -9.01 6.25 12.75
N THR A 130 -9.57 5.25 12.05
CA THR A 130 -10.97 5.27 11.59
C THR A 130 -11.97 5.36 12.75
N PHE A 131 -11.76 4.59 13.82
CA PHE A 131 -12.58 4.71 15.04
C PHE A 131 -12.48 6.10 15.68
N SER A 132 -11.27 6.67 15.74
CA SER A 132 -11.03 7.98 16.34
C SER A 132 -11.76 9.08 15.57
N GLU A 133 -11.70 9.04 14.23
CA GLU A 133 -12.37 10.02 13.38
C GLU A 133 -13.89 9.89 13.47
N LEU A 134 -14.45 8.68 13.33
CA LEU A 134 -15.89 8.43 13.45
C LEU A 134 -16.47 8.93 14.78
N LEU A 135 -15.76 8.72 15.89
CA LEU A 135 -16.17 9.20 17.20
C LEU A 135 -16.04 10.73 17.35
N THR A 136 -15.12 11.36 16.61
CA THR A 136 -14.91 12.82 16.56
C THR A 136 -16.04 13.52 15.80
N ILE A 137 -16.38 13.04 14.61
CA ILE A 137 -17.56 13.52 13.83
C ILE A 137 -18.90 13.07 14.43
N GLY A 138 -18.88 12.35 15.56
CA GLY A 138 -20.05 12.03 16.37
C GLY A 138 -20.93 10.88 15.87
N VAL A 139 -20.42 10.08 14.94
CA VAL A 139 -21.04 8.84 14.45
C VAL A 139 -20.90 7.73 15.50
N VAL A 140 -21.87 6.82 15.57
CA VAL A 140 -21.78 5.61 16.41
C VAL A 140 -21.28 4.44 15.55
N PRO A 141 -20.08 3.89 15.80
CA PRO A 141 -19.59 2.73 15.06
C PRO A 141 -20.30 1.44 15.49
N ILE A 142 -20.78 0.67 14.51
CA ILE A 142 -21.42 -0.63 14.66
C ILE A 142 -20.44 -1.70 14.16
N VAL A 143 -19.78 -2.37 15.11
CA VAL A 143 -18.69 -3.32 14.87
C VAL A 143 -19.24 -4.76 14.88
N ASN A 144 -18.83 -5.57 13.90
CA ASN A 144 -19.03 -7.03 13.92
C ASN A 144 -17.79 -7.74 13.32
N GLU A 145 -17.67 -9.05 13.53
CA GLU A 145 -16.67 -9.88 12.86
C GLU A 145 -17.01 -10.01 11.36
N ASN A 146 -15.99 -9.96 10.49
CA ASN A 146 -16.18 -10.16 9.04
C ASN A 146 -16.28 -11.66 8.69
N ASP A 147 -17.40 -12.28 9.04
CA ASP A 147 -17.70 -13.71 8.83
C ASP A 147 -17.35 -14.22 7.42
N THR A 148 -17.51 -13.39 6.38
CA THR A 148 -17.23 -13.73 4.97
C THR A 148 -15.79 -14.19 4.74
N ILE A 149 -14.83 -13.62 5.46
CA ILE A 149 -13.39 -13.91 5.33
C ILE A 149 -12.77 -14.58 6.57
N SER A 150 -13.47 -14.60 7.71
CA SER A 150 -13.04 -15.34 8.92
C SER A 150 -13.18 -16.87 8.79
N VAL A 151 -12.07 -17.54 8.48
CA VAL A 151 -11.92 -19.01 8.53
C VAL A 151 -11.83 -19.55 9.96
N SER A 152 -12.06 -20.86 10.14
CA SER A 152 -12.15 -21.54 11.45
C SER A 152 -10.98 -21.29 12.39
N GLU A 153 -9.76 -21.28 11.86
CA GLU A 153 -8.50 -21.12 12.58
C GLU A 153 -8.24 -19.64 12.98
N ILE A 154 -8.88 -18.70 12.29
CA ILE A 154 -8.58 -17.25 12.35
C ILE A 154 -9.71 -16.46 13.03
N ARG A 155 -10.86 -17.08 13.33
CA ARG A 155 -11.96 -16.43 14.07
C ARG A 155 -11.50 -15.85 15.40
N PHE A 156 -12.17 -14.79 15.85
CA PHE A 156 -12.04 -14.32 17.24
C PHE A 156 -12.56 -15.35 18.26
N GLY A 157 -13.29 -16.37 17.81
CA GLY A 157 -14.07 -17.30 18.62
C GLY A 157 -15.45 -16.71 18.93
N ASP A 158 -15.47 -15.44 19.36
CA ASP A 158 -16.70 -14.68 19.56
C ASP A 158 -16.54 -13.16 19.58
N ASN A 159 -17.68 -12.47 19.54
CA ASN A 159 -17.73 -11.02 19.63
C ASN A 159 -17.50 -10.48 21.06
N ASP A 160 -17.50 -11.32 22.11
CA ASP A 160 -17.06 -10.88 23.44
C ASP A 160 -15.57 -10.50 23.36
N THR A 161 -14.74 -11.35 22.75
CA THR A 161 -13.31 -11.07 22.52
C THR A 161 -13.09 -9.86 21.62
N LEU A 162 -13.80 -9.75 20.49
CA LEU A 162 -13.74 -8.58 19.60
C LEU A 162 -14.08 -7.28 20.34
N SER A 163 -15.05 -7.31 21.26
CA SER A 163 -15.46 -6.10 22.00
C SER A 163 -14.40 -5.58 22.97
N ALA A 164 -13.63 -6.48 23.59
CA ALA A 164 -12.48 -6.09 24.42
C ALA A 164 -11.34 -5.50 23.60
N ILE A 165 -11.17 -5.92 22.34
CA ILE A 165 -10.18 -5.33 21.44
C ILE A 165 -10.64 -3.97 20.92
N ALA A 166 -11.90 -3.84 20.51
CA ALA A 166 -12.49 -2.55 20.16
C ALA A 166 -12.39 -1.55 21.33
N ALA A 167 -12.65 -1.99 22.56
CA ALA A 167 -12.48 -1.19 23.77
C ALA A 167 -11.04 -0.70 23.97
N LYS A 168 -10.03 -1.53 23.67
CA LYS A 168 -8.63 -1.06 23.67
C LYS A 168 -8.34 -0.09 22.53
N MET A 169 -8.81 -0.36 21.32
CA MET A 169 -8.59 0.49 20.14
C MET A 169 -9.08 1.94 20.35
N VAL A 170 -10.21 2.11 21.03
CA VAL A 170 -10.79 3.44 21.31
C VAL A 170 -10.40 4.03 22.67
N ASN A 171 -9.50 3.37 23.41
CA ASN A 171 -9.15 3.67 24.80
C ASN A 171 -10.39 3.92 25.67
N ALA A 172 -11.29 2.92 25.72
CA ALA A 172 -12.54 2.99 26.45
C ALA A 172 -12.37 3.09 27.97
N ASP A 173 -13.21 3.88 28.64
CA ASP A 173 -13.34 3.85 30.09
C ASP A 173 -14.11 2.58 30.52
N TYR A 174 -15.14 2.20 29.75
CA TYR A 174 -16.04 1.10 30.04
C TYR A 174 -16.27 0.14 28.87
N LEU A 175 -16.35 -1.16 29.18
CA LEU A 175 -16.87 -2.22 28.32
C LEU A 175 -18.09 -2.88 28.99
N PHE A 176 -19.26 -2.81 28.37
CA PHE A 176 -20.47 -3.50 28.83
C PHE A 176 -20.70 -4.77 28.02
N LEU A 177 -20.53 -5.93 28.66
CA LEU A 177 -20.86 -7.25 28.10
C LEU A 177 -22.31 -7.59 28.46
N MET A 178 -23.22 -7.35 27.52
CA MET A 178 -24.66 -7.56 27.73
C MET A 178 -25.04 -9.03 27.50
N THR A 179 -25.67 -9.66 28.50
CA THR A 179 -25.96 -11.10 28.52
C THR A 179 -27.37 -11.42 29.04
N ASP A 180 -27.77 -12.69 28.99
CA ASP A 180 -29.08 -13.19 29.43
C ASP A 180 -29.26 -13.30 30.97
N VAL A 181 -28.18 -13.10 31.73
CA VAL A 181 -28.14 -13.08 33.20
C VAL A 181 -27.85 -11.67 33.73
N ASP A 182 -28.23 -11.40 34.98
CA ASP A 182 -28.07 -10.08 35.59
C ASP A 182 -26.62 -9.81 36.03
N CYS A 183 -25.92 -10.84 36.53
CA CYS A 183 -24.51 -10.79 36.89
C CYS A 183 -23.84 -12.18 36.71
N LEU A 184 -22.52 -12.25 36.92
CA LEU A 184 -21.81 -13.51 37.15
C LEU A 184 -22.22 -14.08 38.53
N CYS A 185 -22.43 -15.39 38.60
CA CYS A 185 -22.61 -16.11 39.88
C CYS A 185 -21.46 -17.08 40.13
N THR A 186 -21.32 -17.56 41.37
CA THR A 186 -20.28 -18.54 41.79
C THR A 186 -20.41 -19.92 41.13
N ASP A 187 -21.63 -20.27 40.71
CA ASP A 187 -21.98 -21.49 40.00
C ASP A 187 -23.19 -21.17 39.08
N ASN A 188 -23.63 -22.10 38.22
CA ASN A 188 -24.77 -21.86 37.34
C ASN A 188 -26.10 -21.78 38.16
N PRO A 189 -26.78 -20.63 38.25
CA PRO A 189 -28.00 -20.49 39.05
C PRO A 189 -29.21 -21.27 38.51
N ARG A 190 -29.12 -21.80 37.28
CA ARG A 190 -30.15 -22.70 36.70
C ARG A 190 -29.99 -24.16 37.16
N GLU A 191 -28.80 -24.53 37.65
CA GLU A 191 -28.44 -25.90 38.06
C GLU A 191 -28.18 -25.99 39.58
N ASN A 192 -27.66 -24.92 40.19
CA ASN A 192 -27.32 -24.82 41.59
C ASN A 192 -28.04 -23.62 42.27
N PRO A 193 -29.07 -23.86 43.11
CA PRO A 193 -29.80 -22.80 43.82
C PRO A 193 -28.95 -22.01 44.83
N ASP A 194 -27.82 -22.55 45.31
CA ASP A 194 -26.93 -21.88 46.26
C ASP A 194 -25.93 -20.93 45.59
N ALA A 195 -26.02 -20.74 44.27
CA ALA A 195 -25.15 -19.87 43.49
C ALA A 195 -25.31 -18.39 43.91
N LYS A 196 -24.23 -17.77 44.39
CA LYS A 196 -24.24 -16.38 44.87
C LYS A 196 -23.77 -15.41 43.78
N PRO A 197 -24.31 -14.17 43.73
CA PRO A 197 -23.84 -13.15 42.80
C PRO A 197 -22.41 -12.71 43.13
N VAL A 198 -21.63 -12.43 42.08
CA VAL A 198 -20.27 -11.88 42.17
C VAL A 198 -20.33 -10.43 41.69
N GLU A 199 -20.35 -9.47 42.62
CA GLU A 199 -20.49 -8.05 42.28
C GLU A 199 -19.19 -7.42 41.77
N ILE A 200 -18.03 -7.81 42.32
CA ILE A 200 -16.73 -7.20 41.99
C ILE A 200 -15.66 -8.27 41.78
N VAL A 201 -14.92 -8.10 40.69
CA VAL A 201 -13.74 -8.92 40.36
C VAL A 201 -12.51 -8.01 40.30
N LYS A 202 -11.52 -8.29 41.15
CA LYS A 202 -10.22 -7.58 41.16
C LYS A 202 -9.17 -8.25 40.27
N ASP A 203 -9.25 -9.58 40.17
CA ASP A 203 -8.38 -10.42 39.34
C ASP A 203 -9.20 -11.58 38.77
N VAL A 204 -9.15 -11.75 37.44
CA VAL A 204 -9.87 -12.82 36.74
C VAL A 204 -9.16 -14.17 36.90
N GLY A 205 -7.84 -14.18 37.13
CA GLY A 205 -7.07 -15.40 37.36
C GLY A 205 -7.53 -16.12 38.63
N ALA A 206 -7.50 -15.42 39.76
CA ALA A 206 -7.96 -15.94 41.05
C ALA A 206 -9.47 -16.33 41.04
N LEU A 207 -10.28 -15.65 40.23
CA LEU A 207 -11.71 -15.95 40.10
C LEU A 207 -11.98 -17.29 39.40
N ARG A 208 -11.15 -17.67 38.41
CA ARG A 208 -11.31 -18.93 37.66
C ARG A 208 -11.11 -20.19 38.52
N GLU A 209 -10.42 -20.07 39.65
CA GLU A 209 -10.27 -21.15 40.63
C GLU A 209 -11.49 -21.29 41.57
N GLN A 210 -12.34 -20.25 41.65
CA GLN A 210 -13.44 -20.12 42.61
C GLN A 210 -14.83 -20.29 41.98
N VAL A 211 -14.95 -20.13 40.66
CA VAL A 211 -16.22 -20.19 39.92
C VAL A 211 -16.30 -21.46 39.07
N ARG A 212 -17.37 -22.23 39.22
CA ARG A 212 -17.67 -23.35 38.32
C ARG A 212 -18.38 -22.83 37.08
N ILE A 213 -17.85 -23.19 35.90
CA ILE A 213 -18.36 -22.73 34.60
C ILE A 213 -18.81 -23.94 33.80
N SER A 214 -20.12 -24.19 33.73
CA SER A 214 -20.68 -25.12 32.74
C SER A 214 -20.63 -24.48 31.33
N SER A 215 -20.23 -25.27 30.34
CA SER A 215 -20.24 -24.89 28.92
C SER A 215 -21.31 -25.73 28.22
N PRO A 216 -22.36 -25.09 27.69
CA PRO A 216 -22.24 -24.48 26.37
C PRO A 216 -22.87 -23.08 26.24
N GLY A 217 -22.55 -22.38 25.14
CA GLY A 217 -23.31 -21.22 24.67
C GLY A 217 -24.63 -21.64 24.00
N SER A 218 -25.48 -20.69 23.62
CA SER A 218 -26.76 -21.01 22.99
C SER A 218 -26.63 -21.54 21.55
N ALA A 219 -27.69 -22.16 21.02
CA ALA A 219 -27.66 -22.82 19.71
C ALA A 219 -27.26 -21.88 18.54
N LEU A 220 -27.51 -20.57 18.69
CA LEU A 220 -27.13 -19.54 17.71
C LEU A 220 -25.82 -18.81 18.07
N GLY A 221 -25.52 -18.62 19.36
CA GLY A 221 -24.34 -17.92 19.85
C GLY A 221 -23.08 -18.80 19.91
N THR A 222 -21.89 -18.19 19.88
CA THR A 222 -20.60 -18.90 20.08
C THR A 222 -19.96 -18.62 21.44
N GLY A 223 -20.35 -17.53 22.13
CA GLY A 223 -19.73 -17.08 23.38
C GLY A 223 -20.52 -17.46 24.64
N GLY A 224 -19.96 -18.37 25.45
CA GLY A 224 -20.47 -18.73 26.78
C GLY A 224 -19.99 -17.79 27.89
N MET A 225 -20.01 -18.23 29.15
CA MET A 225 -19.42 -17.44 30.26
C MET A 225 -17.89 -17.43 30.23
N THR A 226 -17.26 -18.52 29.77
CA THR A 226 -15.81 -18.64 29.60
C THR A 226 -15.22 -17.51 28.74
N THR A 227 -15.90 -17.15 27.65
CA THR A 227 -15.42 -16.14 26.72
C THR A 227 -15.62 -14.71 27.25
N LYS A 228 -16.70 -14.45 28.00
CA LYS A 228 -16.93 -13.19 28.71
C LYS A 228 -15.85 -12.93 29.77
N LEU A 229 -15.43 -13.95 30.50
CA LEU A 229 -14.30 -13.84 31.43
C LEU A 229 -12.97 -13.56 30.70
N THR A 230 -12.74 -14.17 29.53
CA THR A 230 -11.57 -13.87 28.69
C THR A 230 -11.59 -12.45 28.15
N ALA A 231 -12.75 -11.95 27.70
CA ALA A 231 -12.93 -10.56 27.28
C ALA A 231 -12.72 -9.57 28.43
N ALA A 232 -13.20 -9.89 29.64
CA ALA A 232 -13.00 -9.06 30.82
C ALA A 232 -11.53 -9.00 31.28
N ASP A 233 -10.79 -10.11 31.27
CA ASP A 233 -9.34 -10.09 31.55
C ASP A 233 -8.57 -9.28 30.50
N LEU A 234 -8.93 -9.46 29.22
CA LEU A 234 -8.34 -8.73 28.10
C LEU A 234 -8.55 -7.20 28.21
N ALA A 235 -9.78 -6.78 28.51
CA ALA A 235 -10.15 -5.39 28.67
C ALA A 235 -9.57 -4.76 29.96
N THR A 236 -9.59 -5.48 31.09
CA THR A 236 -8.98 -4.97 32.34
C THR A 236 -7.46 -4.87 32.26
N ALA A 237 -6.79 -5.72 31.48
CA ALA A 237 -5.37 -5.59 31.15
C ALA A 237 -5.05 -4.40 30.23
N ALA A 238 -6.02 -3.95 29.44
CA ALA A 238 -5.96 -2.71 28.66
C ALA A 238 -6.23 -1.43 29.49
N GLY A 239 -6.65 -1.57 30.75
CA GLY A 239 -7.06 -0.44 31.60
C GLY A 239 -8.56 -0.09 31.51
N VAL A 240 -9.37 -0.90 30.82
CA VAL A 240 -10.81 -0.70 30.66
C VAL A 240 -11.58 -1.35 31.81
N THR A 241 -12.54 -0.65 32.41
CA THR A 241 -13.45 -1.25 33.41
C THR A 241 -14.52 -2.07 32.69
N THR A 242 -14.61 -3.37 32.96
CA THR A 242 -15.59 -4.24 32.29
C THR A 242 -16.79 -4.53 33.19
N VAL A 243 -18.00 -4.51 32.65
CA VAL A 243 -19.25 -4.78 33.37
C VAL A 243 -20.03 -5.87 32.64
N ILE A 244 -20.46 -6.91 33.37
CA ILE A 244 -21.46 -7.88 32.90
C ILE A 244 -22.82 -7.48 33.48
N CYS A 245 -23.83 -7.36 32.62
CA CYS A 245 -25.20 -6.99 33.02
C CYS A 245 -26.26 -7.51 32.04
N ARG A 246 -27.54 -7.43 32.42
CA ARG A 246 -28.68 -7.94 31.64
C ARG A 246 -28.91 -7.19 30.32
N GLY A 247 -28.92 -7.92 29.20
CA GLY A 247 -29.11 -7.41 27.84
C GLY A 247 -30.52 -7.00 27.45
N SER A 248 -31.55 -7.47 28.15
CA SER A 248 -32.94 -7.01 27.98
C SER A 248 -33.25 -5.70 28.72
N ALA A 249 -32.30 -5.17 29.51
CA ALA A 249 -32.45 -3.92 30.26
C ALA A 249 -31.27 -2.95 30.02
N PRO A 250 -30.98 -2.54 28.77
CA PRO A 250 -29.84 -1.68 28.45
C PRO A 250 -29.85 -0.32 29.16
N GLN A 251 -31.01 0.20 29.53
CA GLN A 251 -31.16 1.41 30.33
C GLN A 251 -30.36 1.37 31.66
N ASN A 252 -30.07 0.17 32.19
CA ASN A 252 -29.27 -0.01 33.40
C ASN A 252 -27.84 0.54 33.26
N ILE A 253 -27.30 0.66 32.05
CA ILE A 253 -25.97 1.24 31.77
C ILE A 253 -25.87 2.66 32.35
N LEU A 254 -26.92 3.48 32.19
CA LEU A 254 -26.94 4.85 32.72
C LEU A 254 -26.87 4.87 34.25
N SER A 255 -27.71 4.06 34.91
CA SER A 255 -27.73 3.92 36.38
C SER A 255 -26.38 3.44 36.91
N ILE A 256 -25.80 2.39 36.30
CA ILE A 256 -24.50 1.85 36.69
C ILE A 256 -23.39 2.92 36.53
N ILE A 257 -23.31 3.62 35.39
CA ILE A 257 -22.31 4.68 35.17
C ILE A 257 -22.48 5.81 36.19
N SER A 258 -23.71 6.26 36.45
CA SER A 258 -23.95 7.33 37.44
C SER A 258 -23.51 6.94 38.85
N HIS A 259 -23.83 5.72 39.29
CA HIS A 259 -23.42 5.22 40.61
C HIS A 259 -21.89 5.07 40.71
N LEU A 260 -21.25 4.46 39.70
CA LEU A 260 -19.80 4.27 39.66
C LEU A 260 -19.01 5.58 39.56
N SER A 261 -19.59 6.62 38.96
CA SER A 261 -18.98 7.96 38.85
C SER A 261 -18.98 8.72 40.18
N ILE A 262 -20.01 8.51 41.01
CA ILE A 262 -20.14 9.11 42.34
C ILE A 262 -19.30 8.34 43.38
N ASN A 263 -19.33 7.00 43.30
CA ASN A 263 -18.78 6.10 44.30
C ASN A 263 -17.74 5.12 43.72
N PRO A 264 -16.59 5.58 43.18
CA PRO A 264 -15.63 4.71 42.48
C PRO A 264 -15.04 3.61 43.39
N THR A 265 -14.89 3.88 44.68
CA THR A 265 -14.24 3.03 45.70
C THR A 265 -15.15 2.05 46.45
N ILE A 266 -16.48 2.13 46.31
CA ILE A 266 -17.39 1.24 47.06
C ILE A 266 -17.23 -0.22 46.61
N THR A 267 -17.23 -1.13 47.59
CA THR A 267 -16.91 -2.55 47.42
C THR A 267 -18.08 -3.54 47.53
N THR A 268 -19.29 -3.06 47.85
CA THR A 268 -20.53 -3.85 47.97
C THR A 268 -21.73 -3.01 47.52
N SER A 269 -22.72 -3.60 46.83
CA SER A 269 -24.01 -2.96 46.58
C SER A 269 -24.99 -3.19 47.73
N ASP A 270 -24.78 -2.47 48.84
CA ASP A 270 -25.82 -2.30 49.88
C ASP A 270 -26.92 -1.30 49.45
N ASP A 271 -26.72 -0.57 48.34
CA ASP A 271 -27.71 0.32 47.75
C ASP A 271 -28.62 -0.42 46.76
N SER A 272 -29.84 -0.73 47.21
CA SER A 272 -30.89 -1.42 46.44
C SER A 272 -31.43 -0.63 45.24
N SER A 273 -31.00 0.62 45.04
CA SER A 273 -31.40 1.43 43.87
C SER A 273 -30.60 1.13 42.60
N VAL A 274 -29.47 0.42 42.70
CA VAL A 274 -28.59 0.11 41.56
C VAL A 274 -28.91 -1.28 41.01
N PRO A 275 -29.10 -1.46 39.68
CA PRO A 275 -29.29 -2.78 39.10
C PRO A 275 -28.11 -3.72 39.38
N LEU A 276 -28.41 -4.98 39.70
CA LEU A 276 -27.40 -6.02 39.92
C LEU A 276 -26.52 -6.20 38.67
N HIS A 277 -25.20 -6.26 38.87
CA HIS A 277 -24.19 -6.38 37.82
C HIS A 277 -22.88 -6.93 38.40
N THR A 278 -21.95 -7.37 37.53
CA THR A 278 -20.57 -7.69 37.91
C THR A 278 -19.60 -6.66 37.32
N ARG A 279 -18.80 -6.01 38.17
CA ARG A 279 -17.75 -5.06 37.78
C ARG A 279 -16.36 -5.68 37.90
N PHE A 280 -15.64 -5.77 36.79
CA PHE A 280 -14.24 -6.14 36.69
C PHE A 280 -13.38 -4.88 36.72
N LEU A 281 -12.51 -4.74 37.71
CA LEU A 281 -11.69 -3.54 37.90
C LEU A 281 -10.52 -3.50 36.91
N ALA A 282 -10.32 -2.35 36.28
CA ALA A 282 -9.13 -2.07 35.48
C ALA A 282 -7.83 -2.23 36.30
N LYS A 283 -6.77 -2.78 35.69
CA LYS A 283 -5.46 -2.91 36.35
C LYS A 283 -4.82 -1.52 36.46
N LYS A 284 -4.32 -1.16 37.65
CA LYS A 284 -3.75 0.18 37.96
C LYS A 284 -2.62 0.61 37.01
N ASN A 285 -1.80 -0.37 36.60
CA ASN A 285 -0.74 -0.19 35.61
C ASN A 285 -1.16 -1.01 34.37
N PRO A 286 -1.88 -0.42 33.41
CA PRO A 286 -2.29 -1.13 32.19
C PRO A 286 -1.07 -1.49 31.34
N LEU A 287 -1.19 -2.54 30.53
CA LEU A 287 -0.14 -2.92 29.60
C LEU A 287 0.01 -1.87 28.50
N ALA A 288 1.24 -1.43 28.25
CA ALA A 288 1.55 -0.56 27.12
C ALA A 288 1.10 -1.19 25.79
N ASP A 289 0.56 -0.39 24.88
CA ASP A 289 -0.14 -0.82 23.66
C ASP A 289 0.58 -1.92 22.87
N ARG A 290 1.90 -1.79 22.66
CA ARG A 290 2.70 -2.81 21.95
C ARG A 290 2.74 -4.14 22.71
N LYS A 291 2.90 -4.13 24.04
CA LYS A 291 2.93 -5.35 24.87
C LYS A 291 1.56 -6.02 24.92
N TRP A 292 0.49 -5.23 25.08
CA TRP A 292 -0.88 -5.73 25.04
C TRP A 292 -1.21 -6.36 23.68
N TRP A 293 -0.84 -5.70 22.58
CA TRP A 293 -1.03 -6.20 21.22
C TRP A 293 -0.26 -7.51 20.94
N ILE A 294 0.99 -7.64 21.39
CA ILE A 294 1.75 -8.90 21.28
C ILE A 294 1.08 -10.04 22.06
N LEU A 295 0.63 -9.77 23.30
CA LEU A 295 0.02 -10.78 24.15
C LEU A 295 -1.36 -11.23 23.67
N HIS A 296 -2.15 -10.34 23.08
CA HIS A 296 -3.57 -10.58 22.84
C HIS A 296 -4.07 -10.39 21.41
N GLY A 297 -3.48 -9.47 20.64
CA GLY A 297 -3.81 -9.24 19.23
C GLY A 297 -3.23 -10.32 18.31
N LEU A 298 -2.01 -10.77 18.58
CA LEU A 298 -1.32 -11.75 17.73
C LEU A 298 -1.77 -13.20 17.96
N HIS A 299 -1.99 -13.91 16.84
CA HIS A 299 -2.09 -15.36 16.81
C HIS A 299 -0.69 -16.00 16.93
N THR A 300 -0.56 -17.03 17.75
CA THR A 300 0.71 -17.76 17.91
C THR A 300 0.87 -18.82 16.83
N ALA A 301 1.79 -18.62 15.90
CA ALA A 301 2.07 -19.55 14.79
C ALA A 301 2.80 -20.83 15.24
N GLY A 302 3.37 -20.84 16.45
CA GLY A 302 3.92 -22.03 17.10
C GLY A 302 4.25 -21.82 18.57
N THR A 303 5.02 -22.74 19.13
CA THR A 303 5.44 -22.75 20.55
C THR A 303 6.96 -22.92 20.65
N LEU A 304 7.58 -22.14 21.53
CA LEU A 304 8.94 -22.35 22.02
C LEU A 304 8.89 -22.92 23.43
N VAL A 305 9.47 -24.10 23.61
CA VAL A 305 9.69 -24.71 24.92
C VAL A 305 11.06 -24.28 25.42
N ILE A 306 11.10 -23.67 26.60
CA ILE A 306 12.30 -23.10 27.23
C ILE A 306 12.68 -23.84 28.50
N ASP A 307 13.97 -23.76 28.86
CA ASP A 307 14.48 -24.37 30.09
C ASP A 307 14.16 -23.54 31.35
N GLU A 308 14.46 -24.11 32.52
CA GLU A 308 14.22 -23.48 33.82
C GLU A 308 15.09 -22.21 34.04
N GLY A 309 16.27 -22.13 33.42
CA GLY A 309 17.18 -20.99 33.49
C GLY A 309 16.65 -19.79 32.69
N ALA A 310 16.18 -20.03 31.47
CA ALA A 310 15.49 -19.06 30.63
C ALA A 310 14.18 -18.59 31.28
N TYR A 311 13.39 -19.51 31.86
CA TYR A 311 12.21 -19.15 32.64
C TYR A 311 12.55 -18.24 33.83
N LYS A 312 13.59 -18.58 34.61
CA LYS A 312 14.10 -17.74 35.71
C LYS A 312 14.70 -16.41 35.24
N ALA A 313 15.13 -16.28 33.99
CA ALA A 313 15.60 -15.01 33.43
C ALA A 313 14.43 -14.11 32.98
N LEU A 314 13.40 -14.69 32.34
CA LEU A 314 12.23 -13.99 31.84
C LEU A 314 11.25 -13.54 32.94
N THR A 315 11.22 -14.24 34.08
CA THR A 315 10.26 -13.97 35.17
C THR A 315 10.82 -13.14 36.34
N ARG A 316 12.05 -12.63 36.25
CA ARG A 316 12.63 -11.76 37.28
C ARG A 316 11.88 -10.43 37.38
N PRO A 317 11.38 -10.04 38.57
CA PRO A 317 10.77 -8.73 38.76
C PRO A 317 11.74 -7.59 38.44
N GLY A 318 11.30 -6.63 37.64
CA GLY A 318 12.06 -5.41 37.34
C GLY A 318 13.08 -5.49 36.20
N GLN A 319 13.30 -6.64 35.57
CA GLN A 319 14.28 -6.80 34.49
C GLN A 319 13.62 -7.28 33.19
N SER A 320 13.81 -6.54 32.09
CA SER A 320 13.28 -6.91 30.76
C SER A 320 14.30 -7.79 30.02
N SER A 321 14.40 -9.05 30.42
CA SER A 321 15.30 -10.03 29.79
C SER A 321 14.76 -10.51 28.43
N SER A 322 15.62 -10.62 27.42
CA SER A 322 15.29 -11.27 26.14
C SER A 322 15.42 -12.80 26.23
N LEU A 323 14.65 -13.52 25.42
CA LEU A 323 14.83 -14.97 25.24
C LEU A 323 15.96 -15.23 24.23
N PHE A 324 17.03 -15.88 24.68
CA PHE A 324 18.15 -16.29 23.83
C PHE A 324 17.99 -17.73 23.33
N ALA A 325 18.57 -18.04 22.17
CA ALA A 325 18.49 -19.36 21.55
C ALA A 325 19.04 -20.48 22.45
N ALA A 326 20.07 -20.20 23.25
CA ALA A 326 20.62 -21.08 24.28
C ALA A 326 19.57 -21.62 25.27
N GLY A 327 18.53 -20.83 25.57
CA GLY A 327 17.47 -21.18 26.51
C GLY A 327 16.29 -21.95 25.91
N ILE A 328 16.36 -22.31 24.62
CA ILE A 328 15.29 -23.00 23.88
C ILE A 328 15.62 -24.50 23.82
N VAL A 329 14.70 -25.33 24.33
CA VAL A 329 14.81 -26.80 24.35
C VAL A 329 14.17 -27.41 23.10
N ARG A 330 12.95 -26.96 22.77
CA ARG A 330 12.13 -27.52 21.69
C ARG A 330 11.36 -26.42 20.97
N VAL A 331 11.15 -26.62 19.67
CA VAL A 331 10.38 -25.76 18.78
C VAL A 331 9.22 -26.61 18.27
N GLU A 332 8.00 -26.08 18.32
CA GLU A 332 6.78 -26.76 17.87
C GLU A 332 6.00 -25.85 16.92
N GLY A 333 5.48 -26.41 15.84
CA GLY A 333 4.82 -25.67 14.76
C GLY A 333 5.79 -25.06 13.75
N ASN A 334 5.23 -24.48 12.69
CA ASN A 334 5.98 -23.84 11.61
C ASN A 334 5.64 -22.35 11.56
N PHE A 335 6.67 -21.51 11.66
CA PHE A 335 6.54 -20.06 11.71
C PHE A 335 7.78 -19.38 11.15
N VAL A 336 7.67 -18.13 10.75
CA VAL A 336 8.77 -17.30 10.23
C VAL A 336 9.13 -16.16 11.19
N ALA A 337 10.18 -15.41 10.89
CA ALA A 337 10.54 -14.20 11.65
C ALA A 337 9.36 -13.20 11.73
N ASP A 338 9.36 -12.38 12.78
CA ASP A 338 8.32 -11.43 13.18
C ASP A 338 6.91 -12.02 13.41
N GLN A 339 6.75 -13.34 13.43
CA GLN A 339 5.52 -13.98 13.91
C GLN A 339 5.53 -14.16 15.43
N ALA A 340 4.34 -14.16 16.04
CA ALA A 340 4.22 -14.48 17.45
C ALA A 340 4.28 -15.99 17.70
N VAL A 341 4.90 -16.37 18.80
CA VAL A 341 4.92 -17.73 19.34
C VAL A 341 4.52 -17.73 20.81
N LYS A 342 3.95 -18.84 21.28
CA LYS A 342 3.78 -19.08 22.71
C LYS A 342 5.13 -19.49 23.31
N VAL A 343 5.44 -19.01 24.51
CA VAL A 343 6.62 -19.43 25.28
C VAL A 343 6.15 -20.25 26.47
N VAL A 344 6.60 -21.50 26.57
CA VAL A 344 6.25 -22.44 27.65
C VAL A 344 7.50 -22.97 28.33
N VAL A 345 7.47 -23.18 29.64
CA VAL A 345 8.54 -23.89 30.37
C VAL A 345 8.15 -25.36 30.54
N GLU A 346 9.11 -26.26 30.41
CA GLU A 346 8.95 -27.68 30.77
C GLU A 346 9.26 -27.85 32.26
N LEU A 347 8.31 -28.38 33.04
CA LEU A 347 8.51 -28.62 34.47
C LEU A 347 8.97 -30.07 34.69
N GLU A 348 10.15 -30.25 35.29
CA GLU A 348 10.64 -31.58 35.64
C GLU A 348 9.70 -32.29 36.62
N LYS A 349 9.32 -33.52 36.30
CA LYS A 349 8.62 -34.42 37.23
C LYS A 349 9.56 -34.84 38.37
N ARG A 350 9.54 -34.09 39.48
CA ARG A 350 10.07 -34.59 40.76
C ARG A 350 9.21 -35.74 41.28
N ASN A 351 9.53 -36.98 40.89
CA ASN A 351 9.95 -38.03 41.83
C ASN A 351 9.98 -39.46 41.24
N LEU A 352 11.13 -40.12 41.50
CA LEU A 352 11.31 -41.48 42.05
C LEU A 352 10.68 -42.72 41.35
N ASN A 353 11.60 -43.62 40.97
CA ASN A 353 11.47 -45.08 40.95
C ASN A 353 10.43 -45.74 40.04
N SER A 354 10.82 -46.04 38.79
CA SER A 354 10.73 -47.42 38.25
C SER A 354 11.51 -47.55 36.93
N ASN A 355 12.19 -48.69 36.74
CA ASN A 355 12.75 -49.06 35.45
C ASN A 355 11.63 -49.59 34.55
N SER A 356 11.36 -48.91 33.43
CA SER A 356 10.69 -49.50 32.26
C SER A 356 10.98 -48.64 31.03
N ASP A 357 11.37 -49.30 29.95
CA ASP A 357 11.85 -48.68 28.72
C ASP A 357 10.79 -47.88 27.93
N GLU A 358 11.30 -47.03 27.04
CA GLU A 358 10.66 -46.56 25.80
C GLU A 358 9.19 -46.13 25.86
N GLY A 359 8.95 -44.96 26.46
CA GLY A 359 7.74 -44.18 26.26
C GLY A 359 8.04 -42.68 26.30
N GLY A 360 7.80 -41.96 25.20
CA GLY A 360 7.98 -40.51 25.12
C GLY A 360 7.00 -39.75 26.03
N GLY A 361 7.37 -39.60 27.30
CA GLY A 361 6.54 -38.95 28.30
C GLY A 361 6.53 -37.44 28.13
N ASN A 362 5.42 -36.89 27.63
CA ASN A 362 5.17 -35.45 27.64
C ASN A 362 5.33 -34.91 29.08
N GLY A 363 6.32 -34.03 29.28
CA GLY A 363 6.45 -33.23 30.49
C GLY A 363 5.25 -32.30 30.65
N GLU A 364 4.92 -31.96 31.89
CA GLU A 364 3.87 -30.98 32.15
C GLU A 364 4.41 -29.59 31.82
N THR A 365 3.84 -28.93 30.82
CA THR A 365 4.31 -27.63 30.33
C THR A 365 3.45 -26.50 30.88
N LYS A 366 4.09 -25.40 31.27
CA LYS A 366 3.41 -24.20 31.77
C LYS A 366 3.65 -23.02 30.83
N GLU A 367 2.57 -22.34 30.43
CA GLU A 367 2.65 -21.13 29.63
C GLU A 367 3.19 -19.95 30.43
N ILE A 368 4.16 -19.25 29.84
CA ILE A 368 4.85 -18.09 30.43
C ILE A 368 4.40 -16.79 29.77
N GLY A 369 4.13 -16.82 28.46
CA GLY A 369 3.63 -15.68 27.71
C GLY A 369 3.75 -15.87 26.20
N LYS A 370 3.75 -14.76 25.46
CA LYS A 370 4.00 -14.71 24.02
C LYS A 370 5.13 -13.74 23.69
N GLY A 371 5.86 -14.03 22.62
CA GLY A 371 6.86 -13.13 22.04
C GLY A 371 6.85 -13.20 20.53
N LEU A 372 7.37 -12.15 19.89
CA LEU A 372 7.77 -12.18 18.48
C LEU A 372 9.11 -12.94 18.37
N VAL A 373 9.29 -13.72 17.31
CA VAL A 373 10.57 -14.38 17.03
C VAL A 373 11.37 -13.63 15.97
N ASN A 374 12.69 -13.55 16.14
CA ASN A 374 13.58 -12.91 15.17
C ASN A 374 14.05 -13.87 14.05
N TYR A 375 13.71 -15.16 14.15
CA TYR A 375 14.15 -16.22 13.25
C TYR A 375 13.00 -17.21 13.03
N SER A 376 12.97 -17.89 11.87
CA SER A 376 11.96 -18.91 11.57
C SER A 376 12.09 -20.16 12.45
N SER A 377 11.05 -21.01 12.49
CA SER A 377 11.08 -22.27 13.24
C SER A 377 12.20 -23.20 12.77
N VAL A 378 12.54 -23.18 11.47
CA VAL A 378 13.65 -23.97 10.89
C VAL A 378 15.00 -23.44 11.37
N GLU A 379 15.16 -22.11 11.41
CA GLU A 379 16.40 -21.47 11.88
C GLU A 379 16.57 -21.64 13.39
N ILE A 380 15.53 -21.36 14.19
CA ILE A 380 15.54 -21.62 15.64
C ILE A 380 15.82 -23.10 15.93
N THR A 381 15.29 -24.03 15.13
CA THR A 381 15.61 -25.47 15.31
C THR A 381 17.10 -25.78 15.09
N ARG A 382 17.83 -24.99 14.29
CA ARG A 382 19.28 -25.12 14.11
C ARG A 382 20.10 -24.42 15.21
N ILE A 383 19.59 -23.31 15.78
CA ILE A 383 20.32 -22.51 16.79
C ILE A 383 19.86 -22.72 18.24
N LYS A 384 18.82 -23.53 18.49
CA LYS A 384 18.37 -23.84 19.84
C LYS A 384 19.50 -24.50 20.66
N GLY A 385 19.65 -24.13 21.92
CA GLY A 385 20.76 -24.57 22.79
C GLY A 385 22.11 -23.91 22.49
N HIS A 386 22.25 -23.14 21.40
CA HIS A 386 23.50 -22.47 21.03
C HIS A 386 23.63 -21.04 21.57
N GLN A 387 24.87 -20.61 21.79
CA GLN A 387 25.16 -19.24 22.22
C GLN A 387 24.99 -18.26 21.05
N SER A 388 24.66 -17.00 21.35
CA SER A 388 24.43 -15.97 20.31
C SER A 388 25.63 -15.72 19.38
N SER A 389 26.84 -16.04 19.84
CA SER A 389 28.08 -16.00 19.05
C SER A 389 28.15 -17.07 17.96
N GLU A 390 27.42 -18.18 18.10
CA GLU A 390 27.44 -19.35 17.21
C GLU A 390 26.38 -19.26 16.10
N ILE A 391 25.33 -18.43 16.31
CA ILE A 391 24.20 -18.24 15.36
C ILE A 391 24.69 -17.91 13.95
N ALA A 392 25.66 -16.99 13.82
CA ALA A 392 26.21 -16.56 12.54
C ALA A 392 26.96 -17.67 11.78
N GLU A 393 27.47 -18.68 12.48
CA GLU A 393 28.12 -19.86 11.88
C GLU A 393 27.09 -20.91 11.46
N LEU A 394 26.03 -21.08 12.25
CA LEU A 394 24.95 -22.07 12.01
C LEU A 394 23.93 -21.64 10.94
N LEU A 395 23.68 -20.33 10.80
CA LEU A 395 22.72 -19.76 9.83
C LEU A 395 23.39 -18.99 8.68
N GLY A 396 24.67 -18.62 8.81
CA GLY A 396 25.38 -17.78 7.83
C GLY A 396 25.15 -16.27 8.01
N TYR A 397 24.22 -15.87 8.87
CA TYR A 397 23.94 -14.49 9.26
C TYR A 397 23.45 -14.41 10.71
N ALA A 398 23.44 -13.22 11.30
CA ALA A 398 22.84 -12.97 12.60
C ALA A 398 22.37 -11.52 12.69
N ASP A 399 21.08 -11.33 12.93
CA ASP A 399 20.49 -10.03 13.17
C ASP A 399 20.61 -9.64 14.64
N SER A 400 21.27 -8.49 14.87
CA SER A 400 21.30 -7.80 16.16
C SER A 400 21.26 -6.29 15.95
N GLU A 401 20.75 -5.57 16.96
CA GLU A 401 20.44 -4.13 16.96
C GLU A 401 21.68 -3.21 16.93
N CYS A 402 22.61 -3.44 16.01
CA CYS A 402 23.88 -2.72 15.92
C CYS A 402 23.87 -1.73 14.75
N ILE A 403 23.76 -0.43 15.04
CA ILE A 403 23.76 0.68 14.05
C ILE A 403 24.96 0.58 13.08
N ILE A 404 26.11 0.10 13.56
CA ILE A 404 27.33 -0.06 12.78
C ILE A 404 27.44 -1.49 12.24
N HIS A 405 26.93 -1.74 11.03
CA HIS A 405 27.00 -3.07 10.40
C HIS A 405 28.35 -3.37 9.73
N ARG A 406 28.99 -2.37 9.09
CA ARG A 406 30.29 -2.46 8.39
C ARG A 406 31.19 -1.25 8.70
N PRO A 407 32.50 -1.28 8.40
CA PRO A 407 33.41 -0.13 8.55
C PRO A 407 32.93 1.13 7.84
N ALA A 408 32.29 0.98 6.67
CA ALA A 408 31.71 2.11 5.92
C ALA A 408 30.57 2.82 6.67
N ASN A 409 29.80 2.12 7.52
CA ASN A 409 28.79 2.75 8.37
C ASN A 409 29.45 3.62 9.46
N ALA A 410 30.48 3.09 10.15
CA ALA A 410 31.24 3.87 11.13
C ALA A 410 31.86 5.12 10.48
N LEU A 411 32.39 5.00 9.26
CA LEU A 411 32.94 6.13 8.53
C LEU A 411 31.90 7.20 8.17
N LYS A 412 30.69 6.80 7.74
CA LYS A 412 29.58 7.73 7.43
C LYS A 412 29.30 8.63 8.63
N GLU A 413 29.00 8.02 9.78
CA GLU A 413 28.64 8.75 11.01
C GLU A 413 29.80 9.65 11.48
N LEU A 414 31.05 9.22 11.28
CA LEU A 414 32.23 10.02 11.61
C LEU A 414 32.40 11.22 10.67
N ILE A 415 32.17 11.07 9.36
CA ILE A 415 32.19 12.18 8.40
C ILE A 415 31.11 13.21 8.73
N GLU A 416 29.89 12.75 9.01
CA GLU A 416 28.76 13.61 9.37
C GLU A 416 29.05 14.42 10.64
N ASN A 417 29.62 13.80 11.68
CA ASN A 417 30.08 14.51 12.88
C ASN A 417 31.17 15.55 12.60
N SER A 418 32.07 15.30 11.63
CA SER A 418 33.08 16.27 11.20
C SER A 418 32.49 17.43 10.40
N LEU A 419 31.47 17.19 9.58
CA LEU A 419 30.74 18.23 8.84
C LEU A 419 29.92 19.11 9.79
N ASP A 420 29.15 18.52 10.71
CA ASP A 420 28.44 19.24 11.78
C ASP A 420 29.38 20.04 12.70
N ALA A 421 30.68 19.69 12.73
CA ALA A 421 31.71 20.43 13.48
C ALA A 421 32.30 21.63 12.71
N GLY A 422 31.82 21.92 11.49
CA GLY A 422 32.29 23.02 10.65
C GLY A 422 33.64 22.74 9.95
N SER A 423 33.99 21.47 9.73
CA SER A 423 35.26 21.11 9.09
C SER A 423 35.31 21.50 7.61
N THR A 424 36.40 22.15 7.21
CA THR A 424 36.72 22.46 5.79
C THR A 424 37.70 21.45 5.19
N LYS A 425 38.25 20.54 6.00
CA LYS A 425 39.24 19.53 5.58
C LYS A 425 39.11 18.26 6.42
N ILE A 426 38.72 17.17 5.76
CA ILE A 426 38.53 15.84 6.35
C ILE A 426 39.55 14.88 5.73
N GLN A 427 40.40 14.27 6.57
CA GLN A 427 41.41 13.31 6.16
C GLN A 427 41.13 11.94 6.77
N ILE A 428 41.09 10.92 5.92
CA ILE A 428 40.68 9.55 6.26
C ILE A 428 41.86 8.62 5.97
N THR A 429 42.25 7.82 6.96
CA THR A 429 43.31 6.81 6.83
C THR A 429 42.77 5.46 7.22
N VAL A 430 42.93 4.47 6.33
CA VAL A 430 42.28 3.16 6.46
C VAL A 430 43.31 2.05 6.39
N LYS A 431 43.17 1.01 7.22
CA LYS A 431 43.95 -0.23 7.11
C LYS A 431 43.04 -1.45 7.15
N ASP A 432 43.36 -2.44 6.31
CA ASP A 432 42.68 -3.72 6.19
C ASP A 432 41.15 -3.55 6.05
N GLY A 433 40.72 -2.73 5.09
CA GLY A 433 39.31 -2.43 4.83
C GLY A 433 38.61 -1.62 5.92
N GLY A 434 39.36 -1.03 6.87
CA GLY A 434 38.80 -0.33 8.04
C GLY A 434 38.64 -1.24 9.26
N LEU A 435 38.88 -2.54 9.13
CA LEU A 435 38.80 -3.50 10.23
C LEU A 435 40.00 -3.42 11.17
N LYS A 436 41.19 -3.07 10.68
CA LYS A 436 42.36 -2.91 11.56
C LYS A 436 42.52 -1.48 12.06
N LEU A 437 42.29 -0.51 11.17
CA LEU A 437 42.32 0.91 11.49
C LEU A 437 41.30 1.64 10.62
N LEU A 438 40.42 2.41 11.26
CA LEU A 438 39.63 3.45 10.62
C LEU A 438 39.91 4.76 11.36
N GLN A 439 40.61 5.68 10.71
CA GLN A 439 40.95 6.99 11.28
C GLN A 439 40.35 8.10 10.44
N ILE A 440 39.72 9.06 11.12
CA ILE A 440 39.30 10.35 10.56
C ILE A 440 40.03 11.47 11.29
N GLN A 441 40.35 12.55 10.58
CA GLN A 441 40.89 13.79 11.12
C GLN A 441 40.19 14.97 10.44
N ASP A 442 39.60 15.85 11.23
CA ASP A 442 38.96 17.09 10.80
C ASP A 442 39.71 18.33 11.32
N ASN A 443 39.34 19.51 10.81
CA ASN A 443 39.80 20.81 11.29
C ASN A 443 38.66 21.66 11.87
N GLY A 444 37.59 21.03 12.36
CA GLY A 444 36.41 21.71 12.90
C GLY A 444 36.64 22.33 14.29
N HIS A 445 35.55 22.62 15.01
CA HIS A 445 35.62 23.35 16.29
C HIS A 445 36.35 22.61 17.44
N GLY A 446 36.49 21.28 17.36
CA GLY A 446 37.08 20.44 18.41
C GLY A 446 36.17 20.18 19.61
N ILE A 447 36.42 19.11 20.36
CA ILE A 447 35.67 18.74 21.57
C ILE A 447 36.37 19.37 22.79
N ARG A 448 35.61 19.90 23.75
CA ARG A 448 36.20 20.50 24.95
C ARG A 448 36.73 19.42 25.89
N ARG A 449 37.76 19.76 26.68
CA ARG A 449 38.36 18.82 27.64
C ARG A 449 37.35 18.27 28.66
N GLU A 450 36.42 19.12 29.11
CA GLU A 450 35.32 18.74 30.01
C GLU A 450 34.39 17.68 29.42
N ASP A 451 34.00 17.83 28.14
CA ASP A 451 33.10 16.91 27.44
C ASP A 451 33.76 15.55 27.14
N MET A 452 35.08 15.45 27.16
CA MET A 452 35.80 14.20 26.88
C MET A 452 35.47 13.06 27.85
N ALA A 453 34.87 13.34 29.02
CA ALA A 453 34.37 12.30 29.91
C ALA A 453 33.12 11.60 29.38
N ILE A 454 32.21 12.37 28.75
CA ILE A 454 30.85 11.95 28.38
C ILE A 454 30.67 11.75 26.86
N VAL A 455 31.63 12.16 26.03
CA VAL A 455 31.53 12.17 24.56
C VAL A 455 31.22 10.81 23.90
N CYS A 456 31.51 9.71 24.58
CA CYS A 456 31.21 8.35 24.13
C CYS A 456 30.00 7.72 24.84
N GLU A 457 29.36 8.44 25.77
CA GLU A 457 28.07 8.03 26.32
C GLU A 457 26.95 8.22 25.28
N ARG A 458 25.82 7.54 25.52
CA ARG A 458 24.65 7.60 24.64
C ARG A 458 24.04 8.99 24.64
N PHE A 459 23.53 9.41 23.48
CA PHE A 459 22.90 10.71 23.23
C PHE A 459 23.80 11.95 23.36
N THR A 460 24.97 11.88 24.01
CA THR A 460 25.87 13.03 24.25
C THR A 460 26.32 13.76 22.99
N THR A 461 26.48 13.03 21.86
CA THR A 461 26.89 13.64 20.58
C THR A 461 25.72 14.24 19.80
N SER A 462 24.51 14.32 20.39
CA SER A 462 23.38 15.00 19.76
C SER A 462 23.68 16.48 19.53
N LYS A 463 23.32 16.96 18.35
CA LYS A 463 23.46 18.36 17.95
C LYS A 463 22.24 19.22 18.28
N LEU A 464 21.18 18.62 18.83
CA LEU A 464 20.00 19.32 19.34
C LEU A 464 20.23 19.76 20.80
N LYS A 465 19.83 20.98 21.13
CA LYS A 465 19.91 21.56 22.49
C LYS A 465 18.53 21.64 23.15
N SER A 466 17.50 21.89 22.35
CA SER A 466 16.10 22.07 22.75
C SER A 466 15.19 21.04 22.07
N PHE A 467 14.00 20.81 22.60
CA PHE A 467 13.00 19.94 21.96
C PHE A 467 12.48 20.57 20.66
N GLU A 468 12.38 21.89 20.64
CA GLU A 468 11.95 22.74 19.53
C GLU A 468 12.83 22.54 18.28
N ASP A 469 14.12 22.24 18.46
CA ASP A 469 15.10 22.00 17.38
C ASP A 469 14.70 20.83 16.47
N LEU A 470 13.85 19.91 16.94
CA LEU A 470 13.28 18.81 16.14
C LEU A 470 12.39 19.32 14.97
N SER A 471 11.90 20.55 15.04
CA SER A 471 11.11 21.16 13.96
C SER A 471 11.97 21.72 12.81
N THR A 472 13.27 21.89 13.03
CA THR A 472 14.21 22.52 12.08
C THR A 472 15.56 21.77 12.06
N ILE A 473 15.53 20.45 11.86
CA ILE A 473 16.74 19.60 11.87
C ILE A 473 17.61 19.91 10.63
N GLY A 474 18.58 20.81 10.79
CA GLY A 474 19.60 21.15 9.78
C GLY A 474 20.96 20.47 10.02
N THR A 475 21.00 19.39 10.80
CA THR A 475 22.22 18.72 11.27
C THR A 475 22.14 17.22 11.06
N TYR A 476 23.26 16.59 10.72
CA TYR A 476 23.31 15.14 10.50
C TYR A 476 23.18 14.35 11.83
N GLY A 477 23.76 14.86 12.92
CA GLY A 477 23.92 14.17 14.21
C GLY A 477 22.82 14.38 15.26
N PHE A 478 21.53 14.20 14.97
CA PHE A 478 20.47 14.47 15.95
C PHE A 478 20.29 13.40 17.05
N ARG A 479 20.78 12.17 16.86
CA ARG A 479 20.57 11.03 17.79
C ARG A 479 21.64 10.84 18.86
N GLY A 480 22.87 11.28 18.61
CA GLY A 480 23.99 11.12 19.55
C GLY A 480 24.45 9.68 19.88
N GLU A 481 24.03 8.67 19.13
CA GLU A 481 24.35 7.24 19.39
C GLU A 481 25.65 6.75 18.71
N ALA A 482 26.23 7.53 17.79
CA ALA A 482 27.26 7.05 16.87
C ALA A 482 28.58 6.68 17.56
N LEU A 483 29.20 7.60 18.32
CA LEU A 483 30.47 7.32 18.99
C LEU A 483 30.33 6.23 20.05
N ALA A 484 29.26 6.27 20.84
CA ALA A 484 28.90 5.20 21.76
C ALA A 484 28.89 3.83 21.05
N SER A 485 28.12 3.72 19.95
CA SER A 485 28.01 2.48 19.16
C SER A 485 29.36 2.00 18.62
N ILE A 486 30.24 2.89 18.18
CA ILE A 486 31.58 2.53 17.70
C ILE A 486 32.46 2.00 18.85
N THR A 487 32.40 2.59 20.06
CA THR A 487 33.18 2.12 21.22
C THR A 487 32.76 0.73 21.74
N TYR A 488 31.54 0.28 21.45
CA TYR A 488 31.10 -1.10 21.74
C TYR A 488 31.64 -2.14 20.75
N VAL A 489 32.26 -1.73 19.63
CA VAL A 489 32.80 -2.65 18.61
C VAL A 489 34.25 -2.39 18.21
N ALA A 490 34.88 -1.31 18.69
CA ALA A 490 36.28 -0.97 18.44
C ALA A 490 36.90 -0.30 19.67
N HIS A 491 38.23 -0.37 19.77
CA HIS A 491 38.97 0.49 20.68
C HIS A 491 39.08 1.89 20.05
N VAL A 492 38.49 2.89 20.69
CA VAL A 492 38.44 4.25 20.14
C VAL A 492 39.43 5.16 20.85
N THR A 493 40.19 5.92 20.08
CA THR A 493 41.08 6.97 20.58
C THR A 493 40.65 8.30 19.97
N ILE A 494 40.33 9.28 20.81
CA ILE A 494 40.00 10.65 20.38
C ILE A 494 41.19 11.54 20.74
N THR A 495 41.71 12.29 19.77
CA THR A 495 42.65 13.40 19.98
C THR A 495 41.99 14.66 19.46
N THR A 496 41.87 15.71 20.26
CA THR A 496 41.08 16.90 19.90
C THR A 496 41.71 18.18 20.43
N LYS A 497 41.50 19.29 19.71
CA LYS A 497 41.95 20.62 20.10
C LYS A 497 40.96 21.68 19.63
N THR A 498 40.35 22.39 20.57
CA THR A 498 39.57 23.60 20.28
C THR A 498 40.48 24.77 19.91
N VAL A 499 39.95 25.76 19.20
CA VAL A 499 40.71 26.94 18.74
C VAL A 499 41.38 27.67 19.91
N ASP A 500 40.68 27.79 21.04
CA ASP A 500 41.15 28.49 22.25
C ASP A 500 42.11 27.67 23.13
N SER A 501 42.35 26.40 22.80
CA SER A 501 43.19 25.52 23.64
C SER A 501 44.67 25.58 23.25
N ASN A 502 45.54 25.77 24.24
CA ASN A 502 46.99 25.80 24.05
C ASN A 502 47.58 24.45 23.57
N CYS A 503 46.88 23.33 23.77
CA CYS A 503 47.34 22.00 23.37
C CYS A 503 46.17 21.05 23.03
N ALA A 504 46.46 19.96 22.33
CA ALA A 504 45.47 18.92 22.06
C ALA A 504 45.36 17.97 23.26
N TYR A 505 44.17 17.41 23.51
CA TYR A 505 43.96 16.37 24.51
C TYR A 505 43.67 15.03 23.83
N ARG A 506 44.26 13.95 24.35
CA ARG A 506 44.05 12.57 23.89
C ARG A 506 43.47 11.70 24.98
N ALA A 507 42.42 10.94 24.66
CA ALA A 507 41.80 9.96 25.52
C ALA A 507 41.44 8.68 24.75
N HIS A 508 41.18 7.60 25.49
CA HIS A 508 40.88 6.27 24.96
C HIS A 508 39.56 5.78 25.56
N TYR A 509 38.79 5.02 24.77
CA TYR A 509 37.42 4.64 25.10
C TYR A 509 37.13 3.17 24.72
N SER A 510 36.29 2.53 25.54
CA SER A 510 35.69 1.22 25.31
C SER A 510 34.31 1.24 25.95
N ASP A 511 33.31 0.63 25.30
CA ASP A 511 31.98 0.40 25.90
C ASP A 511 31.29 1.67 26.46
N GLY A 512 31.50 2.80 25.79
CA GLY A 512 30.98 4.13 26.11
C GLY A 512 31.81 4.94 27.11
N ILE A 513 32.79 4.35 27.80
CA ILE A 513 33.51 4.98 28.92
C ILE A 513 35.00 5.24 28.64
N LEU A 514 35.58 6.19 29.37
CA LEU A 514 37.02 6.45 29.40
C LEU A 514 37.78 5.22 29.96
N VAL A 515 38.78 4.76 29.22
CA VAL A 515 39.66 3.64 29.63
C VAL A 515 41.14 4.06 29.61
N PRO A 516 41.99 3.47 30.47
CA PRO A 516 43.41 3.77 30.47
C PRO A 516 44.10 3.14 29.25
N PRO A 517 45.05 3.84 28.59
CA PRO A 517 45.73 3.32 27.39
C PRO A 517 46.56 2.05 27.63
N LYS A 518 46.98 1.83 28.88
CA LYS A 518 47.72 0.66 29.34
C LYS A 518 47.35 0.38 30.80
N PRO A 519 47.40 -0.89 31.27
CA PRO A 519 47.25 -1.21 32.69
C PRO A 519 48.19 -0.38 33.57
N GLY A 520 47.69 0.17 34.67
CA GLY A 520 48.47 0.98 35.61
C GLY A 520 48.66 2.46 35.23
N VAL A 521 48.01 2.94 34.18
CA VAL A 521 48.03 4.36 33.76
C VAL A 521 46.68 5.01 34.04
N SER A 522 46.60 6.32 34.31
CA SER A 522 45.31 7.04 34.41
C SER A 522 44.56 7.06 33.07
N ALA A 523 43.23 7.01 33.14
CA ALA A 523 42.30 7.15 32.02
C ALA A 523 41.99 8.62 31.66
N GLU A 524 42.44 9.59 32.46
CA GLU A 524 42.19 11.02 32.19
C GLU A 524 42.79 11.49 30.84
N PRO A 525 42.12 12.42 30.13
CA PRO A 525 42.63 13.00 28.89
C PRO A 525 44.01 13.66 29.06
N LYS A 526 44.98 13.23 28.25
CA LYS A 526 46.38 13.67 28.33
C LYS A 526 46.70 14.78 27.34
N PRO A 527 47.44 15.83 27.74
CA PRO A 527 47.91 16.84 26.81
C PRO A 527 48.93 16.26 25.82
N CYS A 528 48.85 16.67 24.56
CA CYS A 528 49.70 16.23 23.47
C CYS A 528 49.77 17.29 22.35
N ALA A 529 50.67 17.09 21.39
CA ALA A 529 50.70 17.89 20.17
C ALA A 529 49.58 17.43 19.22
N GLY A 530 48.88 18.39 18.62
CA GLY A 530 47.81 18.15 17.65
C GLY A 530 47.36 19.44 16.97
N ASN A 531 46.76 19.30 15.80
CA ASN A 531 46.14 20.40 15.06
C ASN A 531 44.77 20.75 15.66
N ASN A 532 44.25 21.94 15.34
CA ASN A 532 42.86 22.30 15.65
C ASN A 532 41.89 21.33 14.96
N GLY A 533 40.75 21.05 15.59
CA GLY A 533 39.79 20.03 15.17
C GLY A 533 39.91 18.73 15.97
N THR A 534 39.31 17.66 15.44
CA THR A 534 39.30 16.34 16.07
C THR A 534 39.92 15.27 15.18
N GLN A 535 40.60 14.30 15.79
CA GLN A 535 41.04 13.07 15.17
C GLN A 535 40.46 11.90 15.96
N ILE A 536 39.61 11.10 15.31
CA ILE A 536 39.01 9.89 15.89
C ILE A 536 39.63 8.67 15.20
N THR A 537 40.20 7.78 15.99
CA THR A 537 40.82 6.55 15.54
C THR A 537 40.04 5.37 16.14
N ALA A 538 39.42 4.53 15.31
CA ALA A 538 38.86 3.24 15.71
C ALA A 538 39.81 2.12 15.30
N GLU A 539 40.27 1.33 16.27
CA GLU A 539 41.20 0.21 16.08
C GLU A 539 40.50 -1.14 16.32
N ASP A 540 40.86 -2.13 15.51
CA ASP A 540 40.31 -3.50 15.56
C ASP A 540 38.76 -3.56 15.58
N LEU A 541 38.11 -2.94 14.58
CA LEU A 541 36.65 -2.96 14.45
C LEU A 541 36.11 -4.41 14.38
N PHE A 542 35.09 -4.66 15.20
CA PHE A 542 34.48 -5.96 15.50
C PHE A 542 35.42 -6.98 16.18
N TYR A 543 36.43 -6.54 16.97
CA TYR A 543 37.30 -7.45 17.73
C TYR A 543 36.53 -8.40 18.66
N ASN A 544 35.48 -7.90 19.30
CA ASN A 544 34.59 -8.63 20.21
C ASN A 544 33.48 -9.41 19.49
N VAL A 545 33.39 -9.32 18.15
CA VAL A 545 32.47 -10.13 17.32
C VAL A 545 33.27 -10.89 16.24
N PRO A 546 34.05 -11.93 16.61
CA PRO A 546 34.99 -12.58 15.70
C PRO A 546 34.33 -13.20 14.47
N ALA A 547 33.08 -13.65 14.56
CA ALA A 547 32.31 -14.16 13.42
C ALA A 547 32.04 -13.07 12.36
N ARG A 548 31.59 -11.89 12.79
CA ARG A 548 31.38 -10.73 11.91
C ARG A 548 32.71 -10.26 11.28
N ARG A 549 33.78 -10.21 12.07
CA ARG A 549 35.15 -9.93 11.56
C ARG A 549 35.63 -10.99 10.56
N LYS A 550 35.30 -12.27 10.77
CA LYS A 550 35.58 -13.38 9.85
C LYS A 550 34.71 -13.38 8.58
N ALA A 551 33.59 -12.67 8.53
CA ALA A 551 32.79 -12.52 7.32
C ALA A 551 33.42 -11.50 6.35
N MET A 552 33.95 -10.40 6.88
CA MET A 552 34.60 -9.33 6.12
C MET A 552 36.08 -9.63 5.80
N ARG A 553 36.37 -10.78 5.18
CA ARG A 553 37.76 -11.15 4.80
C ARG A 553 38.28 -10.38 3.59
N ASN A 554 37.39 -9.85 2.76
CA ASN A 554 37.74 -9.15 1.54
C ASN A 554 38.04 -7.67 1.83
N PHE A 555 39.23 -7.38 2.37
CA PHE A 555 39.63 -6.02 2.74
C PHE A 555 39.57 -5.02 1.58
N SER A 556 39.74 -5.49 0.34
CA SER A 556 39.60 -4.66 -0.87
C SER A 556 38.15 -4.24 -1.12
N GLU A 557 37.18 -5.12 -0.85
CA GLU A 557 35.76 -4.82 -0.99
C GLU A 557 35.29 -3.84 0.10
N GLU A 558 35.65 -4.07 1.37
CA GLU A 558 35.33 -3.12 2.45
C GLU A 558 36.01 -1.75 2.22
N TYR A 559 37.24 -1.73 1.68
CA TYR A 559 37.86 -0.48 1.26
C TYR A 559 37.09 0.20 0.13
N ASN A 560 36.60 -0.55 -0.87
CA ASN A 560 35.77 0.02 -1.93
C ASN A 560 34.43 0.57 -1.40
N GLN A 561 33.82 -0.06 -0.39
CA GLN A 561 32.62 0.46 0.27
C GLN A 561 32.91 1.76 1.05
N ILE A 562 34.06 1.83 1.74
CA ILE A 562 34.56 3.07 2.34
C ILE A 562 34.73 4.16 1.27
N MET A 563 35.40 3.86 0.15
CA MET A 563 35.60 4.81 -0.94
C MET A 563 34.26 5.28 -1.53
N ASN A 564 33.28 4.39 -1.71
CA ASN A 564 31.94 4.76 -2.17
C ASN A 564 31.27 5.79 -1.25
N VAL A 565 31.45 5.69 0.07
CA VAL A 565 30.95 6.69 1.03
C VAL A 565 31.72 8.01 0.86
N VAL A 566 33.05 7.99 0.91
CA VAL A 566 33.87 9.20 0.78
C VAL A 566 33.59 9.94 -0.52
N ASN A 567 33.50 9.22 -1.64
CA ASN A 567 33.22 9.77 -2.96
C ASN A 567 31.89 10.55 -2.99
N ARG A 568 30.83 10.00 -2.38
CA ARG A 568 29.50 10.66 -2.33
C ARG A 568 29.53 11.93 -1.48
N TYR A 569 30.11 11.87 -0.29
CA TYR A 569 30.23 13.05 0.59
C TYR A 569 31.12 14.14 -0.03
N ALA A 570 32.22 13.75 -0.69
CA ALA A 570 33.14 14.69 -1.35
C ALA A 570 32.51 15.39 -2.57
N ILE A 571 31.62 14.73 -3.31
CA ILE A 571 30.90 15.35 -4.42
C ILE A 571 29.80 16.28 -3.91
N HIS A 572 29.04 15.87 -2.89
CA HIS A 572 27.93 16.68 -2.34
C HIS A 572 28.42 17.91 -1.56
N ASN A 573 29.47 17.77 -0.74
CA ASN A 573 30.03 18.85 0.08
C ASN A 573 31.17 19.58 -0.65
N ALA A 574 30.89 20.10 -1.85
CA ALA A 574 31.82 20.98 -2.54
C ALA A 574 32.18 22.20 -1.65
N GLY A 575 33.47 22.50 -1.51
CA GLY A 575 34.00 23.42 -0.51
C GLY A 575 34.73 22.73 0.66
N VAL A 576 34.49 21.44 0.90
CA VAL A 576 35.23 20.64 1.90
C VAL A 576 36.27 19.75 1.20
N SER A 577 37.53 19.82 1.64
CA SER A 577 38.59 18.95 1.14
C SER A 577 38.51 17.57 1.79
N PHE A 578 38.29 16.53 0.98
CA PHE A 578 38.33 15.14 1.42
C PHE A 578 39.62 14.49 0.94
N THR A 579 40.34 13.82 1.84
CA THR A 579 41.49 12.97 1.51
C THR A 579 41.22 11.56 2.03
N CYS A 580 41.31 10.50 1.21
CA CYS A 580 41.35 9.12 1.71
C CYS A 580 42.56 8.36 1.17
N LYS A 581 43.23 7.60 2.05
CA LYS A 581 44.42 6.82 1.73
C LYS A 581 44.51 5.53 2.56
N LYS A 582 45.20 4.53 2.02
CA LYS A 582 45.59 3.31 2.76
C LYS A 582 46.79 3.59 3.66
N GLN A 583 46.75 3.10 4.91
CA GLN A 583 47.87 3.25 5.84
C GLN A 583 49.11 2.51 5.31
N GLY A 584 50.25 3.22 5.24
CA GLY A 584 51.48 2.69 4.67
C GLY A 584 51.63 2.86 3.15
N SER A 585 50.59 3.36 2.46
CA SER A 585 50.70 3.82 1.07
C SER A 585 51.19 5.27 1.02
N ASN A 586 52.11 5.57 0.09
CA ASN A 586 52.44 6.94 -0.30
C ASN A 586 51.47 7.50 -1.35
N GLN A 587 50.67 6.65 -1.98
CA GLN A 587 49.61 7.07 -2.90
C GLN A 587 48.33 7.38 -2.12
N VAL A 588 47.71 8.51 -2.47
CA VAL A 588 46.41 8.96 -1.99
C VAL A 588 45.37 8.54 -3.03
N ASP A 589 44.36 7.78 -2.62
CA ASP A 589 43.36 7.21 -3.54
C ASP A 589 42.30 8.26 -3.96
N ILE A 590 41.99 9.23 -3.10
CA ILE A 590 41.18 10.43 -3.41
C ILE A 590 41.69 11.65 -2.66
N SER A 591 41.72 12.80 -3.35
CA SER A 591 42.04 14.11 -2.78
C SER A 591 41.23 15.20 -3.49
N THR A 592 40.21 15.75 -2.86
CA THR A 592 39.48 16.93 -3.36
C THR A 592 40.03 18.23 -2.76
N LEU A 593 39.85 19.34 -3.47
CA LEU A 593 40.25 20.68 -3.02
C LEU A 593 39.11 21.34 -2.24
N SER A 594 39.44 22.12 -1.21
CA SER A 594 38.46 22.92 -0.46
C SER A 594 37.89 24.10 -1.28
N THR A 595 38.39 24.33 -2.48
CA THR A 595 37.86 25.30 -3.46
C THR A 595 37.32 24.60 -4.73
N GLY A 596 37.23 23.27 -4.73
CA GLY A 596 36.77 22.49 -5.87
C GLY A 596 35.26 22.56 -6.04
N SER A 597 34.79 22.71 -7.27
CA SER A 597 33.37 22.58 -7.61
C SER A 597 32.91 21.13 -7.57
N ILE A 598 31.60 20.91 -7.63
CA ILE A 598 31.00 19.57 -7.77
C ILE A 598 31.57 18.84 -9.01
N ILE A 599 31.76 19.56 -10.13
CA ILE A 599 32.35 19.01 -11.36
C ILE A 599 33.82 18.62 -11.15
N ASP A 600 34.61 19.43 -10.45
CA ASP A 600 36.01 19.11 -10.17
C ASP A 600 36.14 17.87 -9.27
N ASN A 601 35.23 17.73 -8.30
CA ASN A 601 35.17 16.56 -7.44
C ASN A 601 34.71 15.31 -8.21
N ILE A 602 33.72 15.42 -9.11
CA ILE A 602 33.34 14.33 -10.03
C ILE A 602 34.51 13.98 -10.96
N ARG A 603 35.24 14.95 -11.50
CA ARG A 603 36.44 14.75 -12.33
C ARG A 603 37.50 13.95 -11.60
N GLN A 604 37.70 14.22 -10.31
CA GLN A 604 38.72 13.54 -9.50
C GLN A 604 38.28 12.14 -9.03
N VAL A 605 36.97 11.90 -8.85
CA VAL A 605 36.41 10.60 -8.45
C VAL A 605 36.23 9.66 -9.66
N TYR A 606 35.62 10.15 -10.74
CA TYR A 606 35.16 9.36 -11.89
C TYR A 606 35.96 9.63 -13.17
N GLY A 607 36.98 10.47 -13.11
CA GLY A 607 37.92 10.75 -14.20
C GLY A 607 37.46 11.85 -15.16
N VAL A 608 38.44 12.35 -15.94
CA VAL A 608 38.25 13.45 -16.90
C VAL A 608 37.17 13.15 -17.93
N ASN A 609 37.17 11.95 -18.51
CA ASN A 609 36.21 11.53 -19.53
C ASN A 609 34.75 11.55 -19.04
N THR A 610 34.51 11.35 -17.73
CA THR A 610 33.16 11.45 -17.17
C THR A 610 32.78 12.92 -17.04
N ALA A 611 33.64 13.72 -16.40
CA ALA A 611 33.36 15.12 -16.13
C ALA A 611 33.30 16.03 -17.37
N SER A 612 33.94 15.65 -18.49
CA SER A 612 33.87 16.41 -19.75
C SER A 612 32.56 16.24 -20.52
N GLU A 613 31.82 15.16 -20.27
CA GLU A 613 30.56 14.84 -20.96
C GLU A 613 29.32 15.21 -20.12
N LEU A 614 29.49 15.91 -18.98
CA LEU A 614 28.39 16.30 -18.10
C LEU A 614 27.70 17.58 -18.55
N ILE A 615 26.37 17.56 -18.52
CA ILE A 615 25.47 18.69 -18.71
C ILE A 615 24.89 19.07 -17.35
N GLU A 616 24.89 20.36 -17.02
CA GLU A 616 24.22 20.88 -15.81
C GLU A 616 22.69 20.83 -15.96
N VAL A 617 22.04 20.35 -14.90
CA VAL A 617 20.58 20.32 -14.73
C VAL A 617 20.25 21.19 -13.52
N ASN A 618 19.53 22.29 -13.73
CA ASN A 618 19.17 23.23 -12.67
C ASN A 618 17.76 23.77 -12.94
N LYS A 619 16.86 23.64 -11.97
CA LYS A 619 15.47 24.12 -12.04
C LYS A 619 14.91 24.29 -10.62
N GLU A 620 14.05 25.28 -10.43
CA GLU A 620 13.31 25.50 -9.19
C GLU A 620 11.81 25.35 -9.45
N TYR A 621 11.14 24.60 -8.59
CA TYR A 621 9.71 24.30 -8.64
C TYR A 621 9.04 24.89 -7.41
N ARG A 622 8.57 26.13 -7.53
CA ARG A 622 7.91 26.87 -6.44
C ARG A 622 6.65 26.16 -5.94
N GLU A 623 5.91 25.50 -6.82
CA GLU A 623 4.69 24.72 -6.52
C GLU A 623 4.92 23.62 -5.47
N PHE A 624 6.07 22.92 -5.52
CA PHE A 624 6.40 21.82 -4.62
C PHE A 624 7.41 22.22 -3.52
N GLU A 625 7.86 23.48 -3.52
CA GLU A 625 9.00 23.98 -2.74
C GLU A 625 10.28 23.15 -2.94
N VAL A 626 10.56 22.75 -4.19
CA VAL A 626 11.73 21.91 -4.56
C VAL A 626 12.72 22.69 -5.42
N LYS A 627 14.00 22.66 -5.02
CA LYS A 627 15.13 23.13 -5.86
C LYS A 627 15.95 21.94 -6.31
N LEU A 628 16.06 21.76 -7.63
CA LEU A 628 16.85 20.74 -8.29
C LEU A 628 18.16 21.33 -8.80
N LYS A 629 19.29 20.75 -8.40
CA LYS A 629 20.62 20.98 -8.99
C LYS A 629 21.31 19.65 -9.26
N GLY A 630 21.95 19.49 -10.41
CA GLY A 630 22.51 18.20 -10.81
C GLY A 630 23.37 18.24 -12.06
N TYR A 631 23.93 17.09 -12.38
CA TYR A 631 24.77 16.86 -13.56
C TYR A 631 24.44 15.50 -14.17
N ILE A 632 24.24 15.45 -15.49
CA ILE A 632 23.98 14.22 -16.24
C ILE A 632 24.95 14.06 -17.41
N SER A 633 25.42 12.83 -17.67
CA SER A 633 26.23 12.54 -18.86
C SER A 633 25.38 12.64 -20.14
N ASN A 634 25.91 13.30 -21.17
CA ASN A 634 25.28 13.40 -22.48
C ASN A 634 25.20 12.06 -23.24
N ALA A 635 24.51 12.05 -24.39
CA ALA A 635 24.33 10.86 -25.23
C ALA A 635 25.63 10.33 -25.91
N ASN A 636 26.73 11.09 -25.91
CA ASN A 636 28.03 10.65 -26.42
C ASN A 636 28.87 9.91 -25.36
N TYR A 637 28.44 9.90 -24.09
CA TYR A 637 29.16 9.25 -23.00
C TYR A 637 29.29 7.74 -23.22
N SER A 638 30.52 7.30 -23.50
CA SER A 638 30.85 5.90 -23.80
C SER A 638 32.14 5.49 -23.08
N VAL A 639 32.00 4.63 -22.08
CA VAL A 639 33.11 4.01 -21.33
C VAL A 639 33.26 2.54 -21.76
N LYS A 640 34.47 1.96 -21.61
CA LYS A 640 34.87 0.64 -22.18
C LYS A 640 34.14 -0.62 -21.62
N LYS A 641 32.97 -0.50 -20.97
CA LYS A 641 32.07 -1.59 -20.58
C LYS A 641 30.62 -1.10 -20.60
N MET A 642 29.65 -2.02 -20.70
CA MET A 642 28.23 -1.72 -20.48
C MET A 642 28.05 -1.03 -19.12
N THR A 643 27.81 0.28 -19.15
CA THR A 643 27.64 1.13 -17.97
C THR A 643 26.48 2.07 -18.25
N TYR A 644 25.61 2.29 -17.27
CA TYR A 644 24.52 3.26 -17.37
C TYR A 644 25.07 4.70 -17.46
N PRO A 645 24.27 5.66 -17.97
CA PRO A 645 24.60 7.09 -17.91
C PRO A 645 24.96 7.54 -16.49
N PHE A 646 25.90 8.47 -16.37
CA PHE A 646 26.25 9.06 -15.08
C PHE A 646 25.22 10.13 -14.70
N LEU A 647 24.74 10.10 -13.45
CA LEU A 647 23.77 11.05 -12.93
C LEU A 647 24.13 11.44 -11.49
N TYR A 648 24.15 12.74 -11.22
CA TYR A 648 24.21 13.34 -9.89
C TYR A 648 23.03 14.30 -9.74
N LEU A 649 22.24 14.16 -8.68
CA LEU A 649 21.13 15.05 -8.34
C LEU A 649 21.26 15.46 -6.87
N SER A 650 20.98 16.74 -6.61
CA SER A 650 20.84 17.34 -5.30
C SER A 650 19.48 18.02 -5.27
N LEU A 651 18.61 17.55 -4.37
CA LEU A 651 17.28 18.09 -4.16
C LEU A 651 17.25 18.78 -2.79
N ASP A 652 16.80 20.02 -2.78
CA ASP A 652 16.48 20.79 -1.57
C ASP A 652 14.95 20.89 -1.52
N ILE A 653 14.35 20.37 -0.44
CA ILE A 653 12.91 20.12 -0.29
C ILE A 653 12.50 20.50 1.14
N ASN A 654 11.36 21.17 1.30
CA ASN A 654 10.82 21.46 2.63
C ASN A 654 10.62 20.16 3.46
N PRO A 655 11.18 20.05 4.68
CA PRO A 655 11.03 18.86 5.54
C PRO A 655 9.59 18.41 5.81
N LYS A 656 8.60 19.33 5.71
CA LYS A 656 7.17 18.99 5.82
C LYS A 656 6.67 18.07 4.70
N ASN A 657 7.33 18.11 3.54
CA ASN A 657 6.96 17.39 2.32
C ASN A 657 7.73 16.07 2.18
N VAL A 658 8.45 15.62 3.23
CA VAL A 658 9.33 14.45 3.23
C VAL A 658 8.94 13.50 4.37
N ASP A 659 8.82 12.20 4.09
CA ASP A 659 8.53 11.20 5.12
C ASP A 659 9.65 11.07 6.16
N VAL A 660 9.31 11.38 7.42
CA VAL A 660 10.19 11.37 8.59
C VAL A 660 10.41 9.95 9.16
N ASN A 661 9.94 8.87 8.53
CA ASN A 661 10.22 7.50 8.98
C ASN A 661 11.74 7.25 9.14
N VAL A 662 12.23 6.95 10.35
CA VAL A 662 13.68 6.89 10.64
C VAL A 662 14.19 5.45 10.88
N HIS A 663 14.54 4.75 9.81
CA HIS A 663 15.25 3.47 9.87
C HIS A 663 16.77 3.63 9.61
N PRO A 664 17.68 2.95 10.35
CA PRO A 664 19.14 3.11 10.19
C PRO A 664 19.69 2.79 8.79
N THR A 665 18.92 2.07 7.97
CA THR A 665 19.30 1.66 6.61
C THR A 665 18.38 2.23 5.52
N LYS A 666 17.55 3.24 5.81
CA LYS A 666 16.53 3.80 4.91
C LYS A 666 17.10 4.02 3.49
N ARG A 667 16.65 3.20 2.53
CA ARG A 667 17.08 3.23 1.12
C ARG A 667 16.17 4.09 0.24
N GLU A 668 14.94 4.28 0.69
CA GLU A 668 13.85 4.96 -0.02
C GLU A 668 13.34 6.09 0.88
N VAL A 669 13.13 7.26 0.29
CA VAL A 669 12.60 8.45 0.96
C VAL A 669 11.36 8.86 0.19
N LEU A 670 10.21 8.77 0.83
CA LEU A 670 8.94 9.14 0.22
C LEU A 670 8.75 10.66 0.31
N PHE A 671 8.20 11.24 -0.75
CA PHE A 671 7.83 12.66 -0.80
C PHE A 671 6.31 12.81 -0.85
N LEU A 672 5.80 13.97 -0.40
CA LEU A 672 4.35 14.27 -0.46
C LEU A 672 3.83 14.33 -1.90
N HIS A 673 4.70 14.71 -2.85
CA HIS A 673 4.44 14.88 -4.29
C HIS A 673 5.47 14.08 -5.11
N GLU A 674 5.67 12.80 -4.77
CA GLU A 674 6.77 11.99 -5.29
C GLU A 674 6.72 11.83 -6.81
N ASP A 675 5.57 11.46 -7.37
CA ASP A 675 5.40 11.24 -8.80
C ASP A 675 5.55 12.56 -9.60
N GLU A 676 5.01 13.68 -9.11
CA GLU A 676 5.17 14.98 -9.79
C GLU A 676 6.63 15.46 -9.75
N ILE A 677 7.30 15.34 -8.61
CA ILE A 677 8.72 15.71 -8.48
C ILE A 677 9.59 14.86 -9.41
N ILE A 678 9.35 13.54 -9.47
CA ILE A 678 10.09 12.63 -10.38
C ILE A 678 9.81 12.98 -11.84
N GLY A 679 8.54 13.19 -12.23
CA GLY A 679 8.17 13.59 -13.59
C GLY A 679 8.89 14.87 -14.02
N ARG A 680 8.80 15.92 -13.20
CA ARG A 680 9.48 17.21 -13.46
C ARG A 680 11.01 17.10 -13.51
N ILE A 681 11.63 16.18 -12.77
CA ILE A 681 13.07 15.90 -12.88
C ILE A 681 13.37 15.22 -14.23
N CYS A 682 12.57 14.23 -14.63
CA CYS A 682 12.68 13.56 -15.92
C CYS A 682 12.51 14.51 -17.11
N ASP A 683 11.52 15.41 -17.08
CA ASP A 683 11.27 16.39 -18.15
C ASP A 683 12.48 17.28 -18.42
N VAL A 684 13.08 17.85 -17.36
CA VAL A 684 14.26 18.73 -17.49
C VAL A 684 15.48 17.94 -17.96
N ILE A 685 15.65 16.71 -17.50
CA ILE A 685 16.70 15.81 -17.99
C ILE A 685 16.50 15.52 -19.49
N GLN A 686 15.29 15.17 -19.92
CA GLN A 686 14.95 14.85 -21.30
C GLN A 686 15.14 16.06 -22.23
N ALA A 687 14.67 17.25 -21.82
CA ALA A 687 14.87 18.50 -22.55
C ALA A 687 16.36 18.85 -22.70
N ARG A 688 17.17 18.66 -21.64
CA ARG A 688 18.62 18.91 -21.70
C ARG A 688 19.35 17.92 -22.62
N LEU A 689 18.97 16.64 -22.59
CA LEU A 689 19.54 15.62 -23.48
C LEU A 689 19.15 15.85 -24.95
N ALA A 690 17.88 16.16 -25.23
CA ALA A 690 17.38 16.43 -26.59
C ALA A 690 18.14 17.57 -27.27
N ASN A 691 18.35 18.68 -26.54
CA ASN A 691 19.06 19.87 -27.04
C ASN A 691 20.56 19.66 -27.32
N THR A 692 21.13 18.49 -26.99
CA THR A 692 22.57 18.20 -27.19
C THR A 692 22.87 17.51 -28.54
N ASN A 693 21.86 17.08 -29.29
CA ASN A 693 22.04 16.21 -30.47
C ASN A 693 22.23 16.91 -31.82
N SER A 694 22.41 18.24 -31.87
CA SER A 694 22.41 19.03 -33.11
C SER A 694 23.68 18.92 -33.98
N SER A 695 24.73 18.19 -33.58
CA SER A 695 26.02 18.21 -34.29
C SER A 695 26.77 16.88 -34.39
N ARG A 696 26.26 15.92 -35.19
CA ARG A 696 27.09 14.92 -35.89
C ARG A 696 26.59 14.64 -37.30
N SER A 697 27.09 15.40 -38.28
CA SER A 697 27.00 15.05 -39.69
C SER A 697 27.89 13.84 -39.99
N PHE A 698 27.29 12.63 -40.04
CA PHE A 698 28.00 11.44 -40.50
C PHE A 698 28.18 11.52 -42.03
N LEU A 699 29.43 11.70 -42.49
CA LEU A 699 29.81 11.60 -43.90
C LEU A 699 29.73 10.12 -44.35
N THR A 700 28.55 9.69 -44.76
CA THR A 700 28.31 8.36 -45.33
C THR A 700 28.83 8.31 -46.77
N GLN A 701 30.10 7.93 -46.93
CA GLN A 701 30.66 7.68 -48.25
C GLN A 701 29.97 6.45 -48.89
N THR A 702 29.19 6.69 -49.94
CA THR A 702 28.43 5.64 -50.62
C THR A 702 29.38 4.71 -51.38
N LEU A 703 29.47 3.44 -50.96
CA LEU A 703 30.18 2.41 -51.72
C LEU A 703 29.33 1.96 -52.91
N LEU A 704 29.90 2.05 -54.11
CA LEU A 704 29.29 1.53 -55.33
C LEU A 704 29.28 -0.01 -55.33
N PRO A 705 28.25 -0.67 -55.88
CA PRO A 705 28.17 -2.13 -55.88
C PRO A 705 29.20 -2.72 -56.86
N GLY A 706 30.21 -3.43 -56.36
CA GLY A 706 31.12 -4.21 -57.22
C GLY A 706 32.55 -4.42 -56.71
N THR A 707 33.01 -3.71 -55.68
CA THR A 707 34.41 -3.81 -55.20
C THR A 707 34.53 -4.28 -53.74
N THR A 708 35.25 -5.37 -53.53
CA THR A 708 35.63 -5.88 -52.20
C THR A 708 36.66 -4.96 -51.50
N PRO A 709 36.46 -4.58 -50.23
CA PRO A 709 37.47 -3.82 -49.47
C PRO A 709 38.75 -4.64 -49.19
N PRO A 710 39.91 -4.00 -48.96
CA PRO A 710 41.18 -4.71 -48.74
C PRO A 710 41.33 -5.28 -47.32
N LEU A 711 42.13 -6.32 -47.20
CA LEU A 711 42.62 -6.83 -45.92
C LEU A 711 43.61 -5.84 -45.29
N ILE A 712 43.48 -5.60 -43.99
CA ILE A 712 44.56 -5.04 -43.16
C ILE A 712 44.86 -6.09 -42.08
N GLU A 713 46.01 -6.73 -42.22
CA GLU A 713 46.59 -7.58 -41.18
C GLU A 713 47.16 -6.73 -40.05
N TYR A 714 47.09 -7.23 -38.82
CA TYR A 714 48.19 -7.07 -37.87
C TYR A 714 48.52 -8.44 -37.28
N ASN A 715 49.73 -8.90 -37.52
CA ASN A 715 50.17 -10.27 -37.25
C ASN A 715 50.54 -10.52 -35.78
N ASP A 716 50.24 -11.74 -35.33
CA ASP A 716 50.71 -12.35 -34.08
C ASP A 716 52.21 -12.62 -34.04
N ALA A 717 52.76 -12.66 -32.82
CA ALA A 717 53.86 -13.55 -32.38
C ALA A 717 54.01 -13.44 -30.84
N LYS A 718 54.30 -14.46 -30.01
CA LYS A 718 54.52 -15.93 -30.10
C LYS A 718 54.60 -16.46 -28.63
N GLU A 719 54.31 -17.70 -28.22
CA GLU A 719 53.80 -18.91 -28.91
C GLU A 719 53.23 -19.98 -27.90
N ASN A 720 52.66 -21.06 -28.45
CA ASN A 720 52.43 -22.45 -27.97
C ASN A 720 53.20 -22.99 -26.72
N GLN A 721 52.81 -24.05 -25.99
CA GLN A 721 51.67 -25.01 -25.91
C GLN A 721 51.80 -25.69 -24.49
N ASP A 722 50.83 -26.35 -23.84
CA ASP A 722 49.99 -27.48 -24.29
C ASP A 722 48.93 -27.88 -23.22
N LYS A 723 47.97 -28.76 -23.58
CA LYS A 723 47.01 -29.53 -22.72
C LYS A 723 45.89 -28.79 -21.96
N PHE A 724 44.70 -28.68 -22.57
CA PHE A 724 43.63 -29.70 -22.44
C PHE A 724 42.41 -29.36 -23.32
N SER A 725 41.80 -30.38 -23.93
CA SER A 725 40.69 -30.23 -24.88
C SER A 725 39.34 -30.64 -24.30
N LYS A 726 38.28 -29.83 -24.56
CA LYS A 726 37.15 -30.22 -25.43
C LYS A 726 36.02 -29.17 -25.52
N SER A 727 35.84 -28.66 -26.73
CA SER A 727 34.58 -28.32 -27.42
C SER A 727 33.34 -27.92 -26.59
N ALA A 728 32.92 -26.66 -26.78
CA ALA A 728 31.54 -26.24 -26.60
C ALA A 728 30.58 -26.97 -27.58
N GLN A 729 29.31 -27.12 -27.19
CA GLN A 729 28.25 -27.68 -28.04
C GLN A 729 27.05 -26.73 -28.10
N THR A 730 26.54 -26.52 -29.31
CA THR A 730 25.53 -25.52 -29.67
C THR A 730 24.14 -25.84 -29.11
N TYR A 731 23.38 -24.83 -28.66
CA TYR A 731 22.02 -25.00 -28.12
C TYR A 731 20.97 -25.35 -29.20
N ASP A 732 20.04 -26.24 -28.85
CA ASP A 732 19.13 -26.95 -29.79
C ASP A 732 18.13 -26.08 -30.57
N TYR A 733 17.86 -24.83 -30.17
CA TYR A 733 16.85 -23.99 -30.83
C TYR A 733 17.27 -23.46 -32.23
N LYS A 734 18.47 -23.80 -32.71
CA LYS A 734 18.98 -23.46 -34.05
C LYS A 734 18.90 -24.58 -35.09
N LEU A 735 18.18 -25.68 -34.81
CA LEU A 735 17.98 -26.79 -35.77
C LEU A 735 16.55 -26.84 -36.31
N VAL A 736 16.35 -26.32 -37.52
CA VAL A 736 15.15 -26.61 -38.34
C VAL A 736 15.29 -28.01 -38.92
N ARG A 737 14.28 -28.87 -38.75
CA ARG A 737 14.26 -30.23 -39.33
C ARG A 737 13.37 -30.31 -40.56
N THR A 738 13.96 -30.73 -41.67
CA THR A 738 13.31 -31.00 -42.96
C THR A 738 13.49 -32.47 -43.36
N ASP A 739 12.87 -33.42 -42.65
CA ASP A 739 12.57 -34.77 -43.19
C ASP A 739 11.49 -35.50 -42.37
N SER A 740 10.76 -36.43 -42.99
CA SER A 740 9.49 -37.00 -42.55
C SER A 740 9.54 -38.50 -42.23
N ARG A 741 10.65 -39.01 -41.65
CA ARG A 741 10.86 -40.47 -41.44
C ARG A 741 11.43 -40.95 -40.10
N ALA A 742 11.68 -40.08 -39.10
CA ALA A 742 12.15 -40.53 -37.78
C ALA A 742 10.99 -41.03 -36.89
N ARG A 743 11.15 -42.19 -36.23
CA ARG A 743 10.10 -42.90 -35.46
C ARG A 743 10.19 -42.70 -33.93
N THR A 744 9.07 -42.97 -33.28
CA THR A 744 8.77 -42.92 -31.84
C THR A 744 8.86 -44.30 -31.15
N LEU A 745 8.51 -44.36 -29.85
CA LEU A 745 8.19 -45.54 -29.01
C LEU A 745 9.43 -46.29 -28.43
N ASP A 746 9.42 -46.87 -27.22
CA ASP A 746 8.61 -46.68 -26.00
C ASP A 746 9.23 -47.47 -24.83
N ASN A 747 8.68 -47.28 -23.61
CA ASN A 747 8.70 -48.18 -22.44
C ASN A 747 10.01 -48.40 -21.64
N PHE A 748 9.96 -47.91 -20.40
CA PHE A 748 10.26 -48.74 -19.23
C PHE A 748 9.00 -48.81 -18.33
N TYR A 749 8.52 -50.03 -18.11
CA TYR A 749 7.47 -50.42 -17.14
C TYR A 749 8.10 -50.47 -15.71
N GLU A 750 7.38 -50.49 -14.58
CA GLU A 750 6.27 -51.41 -14.20
C GLU A 750 5.14 -50.77 -13.35
N PRO A 751 3.89 -51.22 -13.55
CA PRO A 751 2.77 -51.10 -12.62
C PRO A 751 2.28 -52.49 -12.11
N GLU A 752 1.57 -52.52 -10.96
CA GLU A 752 0.53 -53.49 -10.49
C GLU A 752 0.41 -53.37 -8.94
N LYS A 753 -0.63 -53.78 -8.20
CA LYS A 753 -1.80 -54.68 -8.35
C LYS A 753 -2.81 -54.31 -7.21
N LEU A 754 -4.14 -54.51 -7.20
CA LEU A 754 -5.07 -55.64 -7.40
C LEU A 754 -6.51 -55.01 -7.57
N LEU A 755 -7.64 -55.65 -7.96
CA LEU A 755 -8.00 -56.93 -8.59
C LEU A 755 -9.46 -56.84 -9.13
N GLU A 756 -9.83 -57.69 -10.10
CA GLU A 756 -11.22 -58.10 -10.43
C GLU A 756 -11.58 -59.42 -9.68
N PRO A 757 -12.83 -59.98 -9.72
CA PRO A 757 -13.24 -60.95 -10.80
C PRO A 757 -14.79 -61.09 -11.05
N LEU A 758 -15.37 -61.96 -11.91
CA LEU A 758 -15.09 -62.43 -13.29
C LEU A 758 -16.34 -63.16 -13.91
N ASN A 759 -16.73 -62.82 -15.16
CA ASN A 759 -17.06 -63.75 -16.28
C ASN A 759 -18.35 -64.65 -16.31
N LYS A 760 -19.19 -64.56 -17.39
CA LYS A 760 -19.52 -65.68 -18.36
C LYS A 760 -20.65 -65.42 -19.40
N LYS A 761 -20.35 -65.75 -20.68
CA LYS A 761 -21.16 -66.38 -21.79
C LYS A 761 -22.68 -66.04 -21.93
N ALA A 762 -23.27 -65.72 -23.10
CA ALA A 762 -23.21 -66.41 -24.41
C ALA A 762 -23.95 -65.65 -25.58
N LYS A 763 -23.76 -66.16 -26.81
CA LYS A 763 -24.42 -65.88 -28.13
C LYS A 763 -25.98 -65.73 -28.07
N LYS A 764 -26.74 -65.17 -29.05
CA LYS A 764 -26.64 -65.19 -30.55
C LYS A 764 -27.72 -64.27 -31.23
N GLU A 765 -27.50 -63.88 -32.50
CA GLU A 765 -28.46 -63.63 -33.62
C GLU A 765 -29.67 -62.62 -33.58
N ALA A 766 -29.61 -61.65 -34.51
CA ALA A 766 -30.60 -61.32 -35.57
C ALA A 766 -31.79 -60.31 -35.41
N THR A 767 -32.11 -59.70 -36.58
CA THR A 767 -33.36 -59.01 -37.05
C THR A 767 -33.86 -57.67 -36.48
N SER A 768 -33.52 -56.57 -37.21
CA SER A 768 -34.46 -55.66 -37.94
C SER A 768 -35.50 -54.80 -37.14
N PRO A 769 -36.33 -53.90 -37.75
CA PRO A 769 -36.36 -52.47 -37.37
C PRO A 769 -37.77 -51.95 -37.00
N ASP A 770 -38.07 -50.65 -37.27
CA ASP A 770 -39.36 -49.93 -37.08
C ASP A 770 -39.66 -49.50 -35.62
N LYS A 771 -40.41 -48.42 -35.29
CA LYS A 771 -41.00 -47.27 -36.03
C LYS A 771 -41.44 -46.16 -35.02
N GLU A 772 -41.98 -45.04 -35.53
CA GLU A 772 -43.19 -44.27 -35.09
C GLU A 772 -43.83 -44.64 -33.71
N ASP A 773 -44.39 -43.75 -32.86
CA ASP A 773 -44.66 -42.30 -32.92
C ASP A 773 -45.25 -41.78 -31.57
N ILE A 774 -45.50 -40.45 -31.48
CA ILE A 774 -46.69 -39.80 -30.83
C ILE A 774 -46.86 -39.71 -29.28
N GLU A 775 -47.15 -38.46 -28.83
CA GLU A 775 -47.92 -37.96 -27.65
C GLU A 775 -47.52 -38.34 -26.19
N GLU A 776 -47.84 -37.58 -25.15
CA GLU A 776 -47.94 -36.14 -24.84
C GLU A 776 -48.37 -35.99 -23.35
N LYS A 777 -48.13 -34.80 -22.78
CA LYS A 777 -48.87 -34.18 -21.65
C LYS A 777 -48.71 -34.65 -20.18
N SER A 778 -48.01 -33.75 -19.46
CA SER A 778 -48.35 -33.22 -18.11
C SER A 778 -47.90 -34.05 -16.89
N ILE A 779 -47.50 -33.49 -15.72
CA ILE A 779 -47.85 -32.21 -15.07
C ILE A 779 -46.65 -31.49 -14.37
N LYS A 780 -46.54 -30.17 -14.59
CA LYS A 780 -46.00 -29.05 -13.74
C LYS A 780 -45.05 -29.31 -12.54
N SER A 781 -43.86 -28.68 -12.59
CA SER A 781 -43.26 -27.79 -11.55
C SER A 781 -41.92 -27.21 -12.08
N SER A 782 -41.86 -25.94 -12.53
CA SER A 782 -41.58 -24.69 -11.78
C SER A 782 -40.11 -24.45 -11.37
N SER A 783 -39.52 -23.40 -11.95
CA SER A 783 -38.27 -22.69 -11.53
C SER A 783 -36.94 -23.36 -11.93
N GLN A 784 -35.87 -22.66 -12.34
CA GLN A 784 -35.55 -21.23 -12.24
C GLN A 784 -35.00 -20.64 -13.56
N LYS A 785 -35.39 -19.39 -13.88
CA LYS A 785 -34.67 -18.49 -14.81
C LYS A 785 -33.92 -17.42 -14.00
N ASN A 786 -32.81 -16.95 -14.58
CA ASN A 786 -32.15 -15.63 -14.43
C ASN A 786 -32.23 -14.88 -13.08
N ARG A 787 -31.05 -14.52 -12.55
CA ARG A 787 -30.88 -13.30 -11.74
C ARG A 787 -29.62 -12.52 -12.11
N LEU A 788 -29.82 -11.47 -12.91
CA LEU A 788 -29.31 -10.13 -12.62
C LEU A 788 -30.41 -9.14 -12.98
N SER A 789 -30.44 -8.00 -12.30
CA SER A 789 -31.69 -7.36 -11.88
C SER A 789 -31.98 -6.00 -12.52
N SER A 790 -33.28 -5.65 -12.55
CA SER A 790 -33.81 -4.28 -12.46
C SER A 790 -33.15 -3.18 -13.31
N ASN A 791 -33.72 -2.92 -14.48
CA ASN A 791 -33.79 -1.58 -15.08
C ASN A 791 -35.27 -1.26 -15.40
N PRO A 792 -35.67 0.02 -15.51
CA PRO A 792 -37.02 0.39 -15.95
C PRO A 792 -37.31 -0.19 -17.35
N LYS A 793 -38.56 -0.61 -17.59
CA LYS A 793 -38.94 -1.31 -18.82
C LYS A 793 -38.74 -0.42 -20.06
N SER A 794 -37.75 -0.74 -20.91
CA SER A 794 -37.76 -0.27 -22.30
C SER A 794 -39.05 -0.74 -22.98
N LYS A 795 -39.74 0.19 -23.66
CA LYS A 795 -40.99 -0.11 -24.37
C LYS A 795 -40.77 -0.77 -25.74
N ARG A 796 -39.53 -0.81 -26.25
CA ARG A 796 -39.19 -1.38 -27.58
C ARG A 796 -38.96 -2.90 -27.45
N LYS A 797 -39.66 -3.70 -28.26
CA LYS A 797 -39.40 -5.15 -28.35
C LYS A 797 -38.02 -5.37 -28.99
N ARG A 798 -37.21 -6.27 -28.41
CA ARG A 798 -35.90 -6.66 -28.95
C ARG A 798 -36.08 -7.35 -30.31
N ILE A 799 -35.32 -6.93 -31.32
CA ILE A 799 -35.31 -7.49 -32.66
C ILE A 799 -34.36 -8.70 -32.69
N GLU A 800 -34.84 -9.82 -33.25
CA GLU A 800 -34.03 -11.04 -33.42
C GLU A 800 -33.19 -10.94 -34.70
N VAL A 801 -31.86 -10.86 -34.56
CA VAL A 801 -30.94 -10.74 -35.70
C VAL A 801 -30.67 -12.13 -36.30
N ARG A 802 -31.12 -12.33 -37.55
CA ARG A 802 -30.94 -13.58 -38.33
C ARG A 802 -29.99 -13.46 -39.53
N LEU A 803 -29.39 -12.28 -39.74
CA LEU A 803 -28.43 -12.05 -40.83
C LEU A 803 -27.21 -12.98 -40.72
N SER A 804 -26.93 -13.73 -41.77
CA SER A 804 -25.82 -14.70 -41.83
C SER A 804 -24.47 -14.03 -41.62
N SER A 805 -24.27 -12.80 -42.13
CA SER A 805 -23.05 -12.02 -41.95
C SER A 805 -22.78 -11.73 -40.47
N ILE A 806 -23.74 -11.17 -39.72
CA ILE A 806 -23.60 -10.88 -38.29
C ILE A 806 -23.44 -12.17 -37.47
N LEU A 807 -24.17 -13.23 -37.81
CA LEU A 807 -24.01 -14.54 -37.15
C LEU A 807 -22.62 -15.13 -37.40
N SER A 808 -22.03 -14.92 -38.58
CA SER A 808 -20.69 -15.39 -38.94
C SER A 808 -19.61 -14.57 -38.22
N LEU A 809 -19.75 -13.25 -38.13
CA LEU A 809 -18.83 -12.38 -37.37
C LEU A 809 -18.85 -12.74 -35.86
N ARG A 810 -20.04 -12.95 -35.28
CA ARG A 810 -20.21 -13.46 -33.91
C ARG A 810 -19.64 -14.87 -33.69
N LYS A 811 -19.59 -15.70 -34.73
CA LYS A 811 -18.97 -17.04 -34.69
C LYS A 811 -17.44 -16.93 -34.75
N ARG A 812 -16.91 -16.12 -35.66
CA ARG A 812 -15.48 -15.82 -35.82
C ARG A 812 -14.86 -15.36 -34.49
N LEU A 813 -15.49 -14.43 -33.79
CA LEU A 813 -15.09 -13.98 -32.44
C LEU A 813 -14.89 -15.14 -31.44
N LYS A 814 -15.76 -16.16 -31.46
CA LYS A 814 -15.66 -17.32 -30.55
C LYS A 814 -14.57 -18.31 -30.96
N GLU A 815 -14.25 -18.38 -32.25
CA GLU A 815 -13.21 -19.25 -32.82
C GLU A 815 -11.80 -18.62 -32.68
N GLU A 816 -11.71 -17.30 -32.78
CA GLU A 816 -10.49 -16.50 -32.61
C GLU A 816 -10.20 -16.12 -31.15
N GLY A 817 -11.16 -16.34 -30.24
CA GLY A 817 -11.01 -16.07 -28.81
C GLY A 817 -9.95 -16.94 -28.11
N HIS A 818 -9.14 -16.30 -27.26
CA HIS A 818 -8.14 -16.93 -26.41
C HIS A 818 -8.71 -17.21 -25.02
N ARG A 819 -8.97 -18.48 -24.71
CA ARG A 819 -9.61 -18.90 -23.43
C ARG A 819 -8.90 -18.38 -22.18
N GLY A 820 -7.56 -18.47 -22.10
CA GLY A 820 -6.79 -18.02 -20.94
C GLY A 820 -6.89 -16.51 -20.64
N LEU A 821 -6.67 -15.65 -21.64
CA LEU A 821 -6.89 -14.20 -21.52
C LEU A 821 -8.36 -13.83 -21.26
N THR A 822 -9.31 -14.58 -21.82
CA THR A 822 -10.74 -14.37 -21.55
C THR A 822 -11.07 -14.70 -20.09
N ASP A 823 -10.53 -15.79 -19.55
CA ASP A 823 -10.66 -16.17 -18.13
C ASP A 823 -9.98 -15.15 -17.20
N LEU A 824 -8.78 -14.68 -17.57
CA LEU A 824 -8.08 -13.60 -16.88
C LEU A 824 -8.93 -12.34 -16.79
N LEU A 825 -9.49 -11.86 -17.91
CA LEU A 825 -10.29 -10.64 -17.94
C LEU A 825 -11.69 -10.82 -17.35
N ALA A 826 -12.24 -12.04 -17.31
CA ALA A 826 -13.46 -12.34 -16.56
C ALA A 826 -13.23 -12.27 -15.03
N ASN A 827 -12.11 -12.82 -14.56
CA ASN A 827 -11.81 -13.04 -13.14
C ASN A 827 -10.77 -12.07 -12.55
N HIS A 828 -10.43 -10.98 -13.26
CA HIS A 828 -9.46 -10.00 -12.77
C HIS A 828 -9.97 -9.22 -11.55
N THR A 829 -9.05 -8.77 -10.70
CA THR A 829 -9.27 -7.68 -9.74
C THR A 829 -8.56 -6.46 -10.28
N LEU A 830 -9.28 -5.36 -10.50
CA LEU A 830 -8.67 -4.09 -10.86
C LEU A 830 -7.90 -3.57 -9.64
N VAL A 831 -6.65 -3.20 -9.84
CA VAL A 831 -5.80 -2.58 -8.81
C VAL A 831 -5.87 -1.06 -8.93
N GLY A 832 -5.87 -0.54 -10.17
CA GLY A 832 -6.09 0.88 -10.48
C GLY A 832 -5.66 1.23 -11.91
N CYS A 833 -6.04 2.41 -12.38
CA CYS A 833 -5.41 3.02 -13.55
C CYS A 833 -4.01 3.51 -13.15
N VAL A 834 -2.99 3.24 -13.97
CA VAL A 834 -1.57 3.53 -13.68
C VAL A 834 -1.11 4.79 -14.40
N ASP A 835 -1.51 4.95 -15.65
CA ASP A 835 -1.16 6.07 -16.51
C ASP A 835 -2.33 6.31 -17.46
N ASP A 836 -2.97 7.48 -17.38
CA ASP A 836 -4.10 7.81 -18.26
C ASP A 836 -3.66 8.21 -19.67
N MET A 837 -2.47 8.78 -19.81
CA MET A 837 -1.92 9.26 -21.09
C MET A 837 -1.47 8.07 -21.95
N GLN A 838 -0.84 7.07 -21.34
CA GLN A 838 -0.53 5.80 -22.00
C GLN A 838 -1.70 4.80 -21.97
N THR A 839 -2.82 5.16 -21.33
CA THR A 839 -4.03 4.33 -21.14
C THR A 839 -3.75 2.96 -20.52
N LEU A 840 -2.88 2.94 -19.50
CA LEU A 840 -2.44 1.74 -18.80
C LEU A 840 -3.17 1.55 -17.46
N ALA A 841 -3.59 0.32 -17.19
CA ALA A 841 -4.19 -0.07 -15.91
C ALA A 841 -3.62 -1.40 -15.40
N LEU A 842 -3.55 -1.55 -14.09
CA LEU A 842 -3.00 -2.72 -13.42
C LEU A 842 -4.12 -3.62 -12.91
N VAL A 843 -4.05 -4.90 -13.25
CA VAL A 843 -4.98 -5.91 -12.74
C VAL A 843 -4.24 -7.09 -12.13
N GLN A 844 -4.81 -7.64 -11.06
CA GLN A 844 -4.38 -8.91 -10.49
C GLN A 844 -5.27 -10.04 -11.02
N HIS A 845 -4.68 -11.16 -11.40
CA HIS A 845 -5.40 -12.42 -11.56
C HIS A 845 -4.61 -13.54 -10.88
N GLN A 846 -5.24 -14.20 -9.90
CA GLN A 846 -4.60 -15.19 -9.03
C GLN A 846 -3.35 -14.60 -8.34
N LEU A 847 -2.20 -15.26 -8.47
CA LEU A 847 -0.91 -14.85 -7.89
C LEU A 847 -0.05 -14.01 -8.86
N LYS A 848 -0.66 -13.46 -9.92
CA LYS A 848 0.03 -12.74 -10.99
C LYS A 848 -0.56 -11.35 -11.19
N LEU A 849 0.32 -10.42 -11.53
CA LEU A 849 0.01 -9.02 -11.78
C LEU A 849 0.24 -8.71 -13.27
N TYR A 850 -0.72 -8.04 -13.88
CA TYR A 850 -0.75 -7.74 -15.30
C TYR A 850 -0.99 -6.25 -15.53
N LEU A 851 -0.22 -5.66 -16.43
CA LEU A 851 -0.44 -4.33 -16.97
C LEU A 851 -1.23 -4.47 -18.28
N LEU A 852 -2.30 -3.69 -18.42
CA LEU A 852 -3.23 -3.72 -19.54
C LEU A 852 -3.31 -2.35 -20.21
N ASP A 853 -3.31 -2.35 -21.54
CA ASP A 853 -3.71 -1.23 -22.39
C ASP A 853 -5.25 -1.17 -22.46
N TYR A 854 -5.87 -0.29 -21.66
CA TYR A 854 -7.32 -0.24 -21.57
C TYR A 854 -7.97 0.46 -22.77
N ASN A 855 -7.23 1.30 -23.53
CA ASN A 855 -7.71 1.84 -24.81
C ASN A 855 -7.99 0.70 -25.79
N LYS A 856 -6.99 -0.15 -26.07
CA LYS A 856 -7.14 -1.27 -27.02
C LYS A 856 -8.07 -2.36 -26.52
N LEU A 857 -8.15 -2.60 -25.20
CA LEU A 857 -9.17 -3.50 -24.64
C LEU A 857 -10.59 -2.95 -24.79
N SER A 858 -10.79 -1.64 -24.61
CA SER A 858 -12.10 -1.00 -24.78
C SER A 858 -12.54 -0.89 -26.24
N GLU A 859 -11.63 -0.61 -27.17
CA GLU A 859 -11.87 -0.59 -28.61
C GLU A 859 -12.46 -1.94 -29.10
N GLU A 860 -11.80 -3.04 -28.72
CA GLU A 860 -12.26 -4.40 -29.03
C GLU A 860 -13.56 -4.76 -28.28
N LEU A 861 -13.74 -4.28 -27.03
CA LEU A 861 -15.00 -4.45 -26.29
C LEU A 861 -16.17 -3.79 -27.02
N PHE A 862 -16.02 -2.55 -27.50
CA PHE A 862 -17.08 -1.84 -28.20
C PHE A 862 -17.36 -2.41 -29.59
N TYR A 863 -16.36 -2.90 -30.32
CA TYR A 863 -16.58 -3.72 -31.52
C TYR A 863 -17.42 -4.97 -31.22
N GLN A 864 -17.11 -5.71 -30.14
CA GLN A 864 -17.89 -6.89 -29.74
C GLN A 864 -19.31 -6.54 -29.28
N LEU A 865 -19.49 -5.45 -28.51
CA LEU A 865 -20.80 -4.94 -28.13
C LEU A 865 -21.60 -4.47 -29.35
N THR A 866 -20.94 -3.94 -30.39
CA THR A 866 -21.62 -3.53 -31.64
C THR A 866 -22.19 -4.75 -32.34
N LEU A 867 -21.38 -5.79 -32.52
CA LEU A 867 -21.85 -7.04 -33.12
C LEU A 867 -22.94 -7.71 -32.27
N GLN A 868 -22.90 -7.63 -30.93
CA GLN A 868 -23.94 -8.17 -30.04
C GLN A 868 -25.23 -7.33 -30.03
N GLY A 869 -25.10 -6.00 -30.11
CA GLY A 869 -26.17 -5.01 -29.99
C GLY A 869 -26.87 -4.62 -31.30
N PHE A 870 -26.36 -5.09 -32.45
CA PHE A 870 -26.91 -4.88 -33.81
C PHE A 870 -28.46 -4.86 -33.85
N CYS A 871 -29.05 -3.85 -34.49
CA CYS A 871 -30.50 -3.51 -34.53
C CYS A 871 -31.17 -3.17 -33.18
N ASN A 872 -30.44 -3.13 -32.06
CA ASN A 872 -31.02 -3.11 -30.71
C ASN A 872 -30.42 -2.03 -29.78
N PHE A 873 -29.69 -1.06 -30.32
CA PHE A 873 -29.12 0.05 -29.56
C PHE A 873 -30.21 1.03 -29.06
N GLY A 874 -29.88 1.75 -27.99
CA GLY A 874 -30.56 3.00 -27.65
C GLY A 874 -29.94 4.17 -28.42
N PHE A 875 -30.48 5.37 -28.22
CA PHE A 875 -29.98 6.60 -28.84
C PHE A 875 -29.30 7.48 -27.81
N ILE A 876 -28.11 7.96 -28.13
CA ILE A 876 -27.51 9.18 -27.57
C ILE A 876 -27.92 10.31 -28.52
N HIS A 877 -28.64 11.31 -28.03
CA HIS A 877 -29.03 12.48 -28.82
C HIS A 877 -28.00 13.59 -28.61
N LEU A 878 -27.54 14.20 -29.71
CA LEU A 878 -26.71 15.40 -29.63
C LEU A 878 -27.59 16.60 -29.25
N SER A 879 -27.10 17.48 -28.38
CA SER A 879 -27.80 18.71 -27.96
C SER A 879 -27.99 19.68 -29.13
N THR A 880 -27.03 19.71 -30.04
CA THR A 880 -27.03 20.47 -31.29
C THR A 880 -26.80 19.50 -32.46
N PRO A 881 -27.65 19.47 -33.49
CA PRO A 881 -27.36 18.78 -34.74
C PRO A 881 -26.02 19.25 -35.33
N ALA A 882 -25.14 18.33 -35.71
CA ALA A 882 -23.79 18.64 -36.13
C ALA A 882 -23.62 18.38 -37.64
N PRO A 883 -23.35 19.39 -38.49
CA PRO A 883 -23.21 19.19 -39.93
C PRO A 883 -22.09 18.20 -40.28
N VAL A 884 -22.42 17.14 -41.03
CA VAL A 884 -21.43 16.11 -41.40
C VAL A 884 -20.34 16.68 -42.30
N TYR A 885 -20.69 17.63 -43.18
CA TYR A 885 -19.73 18.29 -44.06
C TYR A 885 -18.63 19.02 -43.29
N ASP A 886 -19.04 19.92 -42.38
CA ASP A 886 -18.12 20.76 -41.60
C ASP A 886 -17.20 19.92 -40.71
N LEU A 887 -17.73 18.84 -40.11
CA LEU A 887 -16.92 17.90 -39.31
C LEU A 887 -15.90 17.13 -40.17
N VAL A 888 -16.24 16.75 -41.40
CA VAL A 888 -15.29 16.08 -42.32
C VAL A 888 -14.24 17.06 -42.85
N ILE A 889 -14.60 18.33 -43.09
CA ILE A 889 -13.63 19.40 -43.41
C ILE A 889 -12.65 19.59 -42.25
N PHE A 890 -13.14 19.76 -41.01
CA PHE A 890 -12.30 19.91 -39.82
C PHE A 890 -11.33 18.71 -39.65
N ALA A 891 -11.80 17.48 -39.90
CA ALA A 891 -10.96 16.30 -39.89
C ALA A 891 -9.89 16.28 -40.99
N LEU A 892 -10.15 16.88 -42.16
CA LEU A 892 -9.19 17.02 -43.26
C LEU A 892 -8.23 18.21 -43.08
N GLU A 893 -8.58 19.19 -42.26
CA GLU A 893 -7.74 20.33 -41.90
C GLU A 893 -6.65 19.92 -40.90
N ASN A 894 -6.99 19.12 -39.89
CA ASN A 894 -6.07 18.69 -38.82
C ASN A 894 -5.10 17.53 -39.19
N ILE A 895 -4.89 17.22 -40.48
CA ILE A 895 -3.93 16.18 -40.90
C ILE A 895 -2.59 16.82 -41.27
N GLU A 896 -1.59 16.65 -40.41
CA GLU A 896 -0.25 17.26 -40.51
C GLU A 896 0.58 16.87 -41.76
N ASN A 897 0.17 15.83 -42.51
CA ASN A 897 0.93 15.27 -43.62
C ASN A 897 0.58 15.89 -44.99
N GLU A 898 1.01 17.14 -45.22
CA GLU A 898 0.76 17.86 -46.49
C GLU A 898 1.30 17.11 -47.73
N GLU A 899 2.43 16.40 -47.62
CA GLU A 899 3.02 15.67 -48.77
C GLU A 899 2.12 14.57 -49.33
N PHE A 900 1.24 13.97 -48.52
CA PHE A 900 0.34 12.90 -48.95
C PHE A 900 -0.87 13.42 -49.76
N PHE A 901 -1.32 14.65 -49.47
CA PHE A 901 -2.49 15.26 -50.11
C PHE A 901 -2.20 15.98 -51.42
N ASN A 902 -0.93 16.27 -51.74
CA ASN A 902 -0.53 16.92 -53.00
C ASN A 902 -0.83 16.11 -54.28
N ASN A 903 -1.27 14.84 -54.15
CA ASN A 903 -1.74 13.99 -55.26
C ASN A 903 -3.24 13.63 -55.16
N LEU A 904 -4.00 14.21 -54.23
CA LEU A 904 -5.42 13.93 -53.99
C LEU A 904 -6.34 15.03 -54.53
N LYS A 905 -7.64 14.74 -54.54
CA LYS A 905 -8.70 15.71 -54.87
C LYS A 905 -8.73 16.86 -53.84
N PRO A 906 -9.26 18.05 -54.18
CA PRO A 906 -9.45 19.14 -53.23
C PRO A 906 -10.21 18.70 -51.98
N LYS A 907 -9.87 19.24 -50.80
CA LYS A 907 -10.48 18.86 -49.51
C LYS A 907 -12.02 18.97 -49.55
N ASP A 908 -12.56 20.02 -50.16
CA ASP A 908 -14.01 20.19 -50.39
C ASP A 908 -14.63 19.05 -51.21
N GLU A 909 -13.96 18.58 -52.27
CA GLU A 909 -14.49 17.49 -53.10
C GLU A 909 -14.52 16.17 -52.32
N ILE A 910 -13.50 15.92 -51.48
CA ILE A 910 -13.45 14.75 -50.59
C ILE A 910 -14.59 14.82 -49.55
N ALA A 911 -14.78 15.96 -48.89
CA ALA A 911 -15.84 16.15 -47.91
C ALA A 911 -17.25 16.03 -48.53
N GLN A 912 -17.46 16.53 -49.76
CA GLN A 912 -18.71 16.35 -50.50
C GLN A 912 -18.97 14.87 -50.84
N ILE A 913 -17.94 14.14 -51.29
CA ILE A 913 -18.06 12.70 -51.61
C ILE A 913 -18.45 11.91 -50.35
N ILE A 914 -17.76 12.11 -49.24
CA ILE A 914 -18.02 11.38 -47.98
C ILE A 914 -19.40 11.76 -47.41
N THR A 915 -19.74 13.05 -47.36
CA THR A 915 -21.05 13.51 -46.87
C THR A 915 -22.19 12.88 -47.69
N LYS A 916 -22.05 12.86 -49.03
CA LYS A 916 -23.02 12.22 -49.92
C LYS A 916 -23.12 10.72 -49.68
N GLN A 917 -21.99 10.03 -49.55
CA GLN A 917 -21.93 8.58 -49.31
C GLN A 917 -22.60 8.19 -47.99
N LEU A 918 -22.35 8.94 -46.90
CA LEU A 918 -23.00 8.70 -45.60
C LEU A 918 -24.51 9.02 -45.65
N PHE A 919 -24.90 10.05 -46.40
CA PHE A 919 -26.31 10.39 -46.61
C PHE A 919 -27.07 9.31 -47.40
N GLU A 920 -26.46 8.75 -48.45
CA GLU A 920 -27.03 7.63 -49.24
C GLU A 920 -27.27 6.38 -48.38
N HIS A 921 -26.45 6.15 -47.35
CA HIS A 921 -26.56 5.00 -46.44
C HIS A 921 -27.27 5.28 -45.11
N ARG A 922 -27.87 6.48 -44.94
CA ARG A 922 -28.46 6.95 -43.67
C ARG A 922 -29.54 6.04 -43.08
N GLU A 923 -30.32 5.35 -43.92
CA GLU A 923 -31.37 4.43 -43.46
C GLU A 923 -30.77 3.18 -42.79
N MET A 924 -29.69 2.63 -43.36
CA MET A 924 -28.97 1.48 -42.81
C MET A 924 -28.25 1.85 -41.51
N LEU A 925 -27.61 3.02 -41.48
CA LEU A 925 -26.99 3.60 -40.27
C LEU A 925 -28.00 3.75 -39.13
N LEU A 926 -29.22 4.21 -39.42
CA LEU A 926 -30.31 4.32 -38.45
C LEU A 926 -30.84 2.95 -38.00
N GLU A 927 -31.17 2.05 -38.93
CA GLU A 927 -31.82 0.77 -38.62
C GLU A 927 -30.89 -0.16 -37.83
N TYR A 928 -29.63 -0.26 -38.23
CA TYR A 928 -28.70 -1.25 -37.69
C TYR A 928 -27.84 -0.71 -36.54
N PHE A 929 -27.43 0.56 -36.61
CA PHE A 929 -26.46 1.18 -35.69
C PHE A 929 -26.99 2.37 -34.89
N ALA A 930 -28.25 2.78 -35.06
CA ALA A 930 -28.86 3.94 -34.38
C ALA A 930 -28.12 5.28 -34.60
N ILE A 931 -27.42 5.40 -35.73
CA ILE A 931 -26.76 6.63 -36.19
C ILE A 931 -27.74 7.37 -37.11
N THR A 932 -28.15 8.59 -36.77
CA THR A 932 -29.17 9.34 -37.52
C THR A 932 -28.58 10.59 -38.16
N ILE A 933 -28.64 10.68 -39.49
CA ILE A 933 -28.30 11.88 -40.27
C ILE A 933 -29.60 12.52 -40.77
N SER A 934 -29.78 13.81 -40.53
CA SER A 934 -30.96 14.59 -40.91
C SER A 934 -31.07 14.77 -42.43
N GLU A 935 -32.24 15.21 -42.92
CA GLU A 935 -32.40 15.55 -44.35
C GLU A 935 -31.52 16.73 -44.80
N LYS A 936 -30.98 17.50 -43.86
CA LYS A 936 -30.02 18.59 -44.12
C LYS A 936 -28.55 18.14 -44.08
N GLY A 937 -28.28 16.86 -43.80
CA GLY A 937 -26.91 16.34 -43.65
C GLY A 937 -26.30 16.57 -42.26
N GLU A 938 -27.11 16.76 -41.22
CA GLU A 938 -26.63 16.93 -39.84
C GLU A 938 -26.71 15.62 -39.06
N LEU A 939 -25.63 15.23 -38.38
CA LEU A 939 -25.66 14.14 -37.42
C LEU A 939 -26.50 14.55 -36.20
N THR A 940 -27.38 13.66 -35.74
CA THR A 940 -28.32 13.91 -34.63
C THR A 940 -28.29 12.85 -33.54
N THR A 941 -27.91 11.60 -33.86
CA THR A 941 -27.78 10.52 -32.85
C THR A 941 -26.58 9.62 -33.06
N LEU A 942 -26.11 9.05 -31.94
CA LEU A 942 -25.09 7.99 -31.85
C LEU A 942 -25.63 6.79 -31.04
N PRO A 943 -25.07 5.57 -31.17
CA PRO A 943 -25.53 4.38 -30.43
C PRO A 943 -25.29 4.46 -28.91
N LEU A 944 -26.30 4.17 -28.10
CA LEU A 944 -26.11 3.95 -26.67
C LEU A 944 -25.59 2.53 -26.41
N MET A 945 -24.26 2.41 -26.31
CA MET A 945 -23.53 1.15 -26.15
C MET A 945 -23.52 0.61 -24.72
N LEU A 946 -23.21 1.47 -23.75
CA LEU A 946 -23.21 1.16 -22.31
C LEU A 946 -23.94 2.28 -21.56
N LYS A 947 -24.77 1.92 -20.56
CA LYS A 947 -25.56 2.89 -19.79
C LYS A 947 -24.63 3.74 -18.92
N GLY A 948 -24.63 5.06 -19.14
CA GLY A 948 -23.78 6.01 -18.41
C GLY A 948 -22.40 6.26 -19.04
N TYR A 949 -22.09 5.60 -20.15
CA TYR A 949 -20.91 5.85 -20.96
C TYR A 949 -21.26 6.74 -22.16
N ALA A 950 -20.37 7.65 -22.51
CA ALA A 950 -20.40 8.44 -23.73
C ALA A 950 -19.00 8.36 -24.38
N PRO A 951 -18.90 8.30 -25.72
CA PRO A 951 -17.61 8.31 -26.41
C PRO A 951 -16.89 9.66 -26.22
N ASN A 952 -15.57 9.71 -26.47
CA ASN A 952 -14.91 10.99 -26.62
C ASN A 952 -15.41 11.66 -27.92
N MET A 953 -15.96 12.87 -27.80
CA MET A 953 -16.52 13.64 -28.90
C MET A 953 -15.45 14.28 -29.79
N ASP A 954 -14.22 14.45 -29.28
CA ASP A 954 -13.07 14.98 -30.03
C ASP A 954 -12.73 14.07 -31.23
N LYS A 955 -13.03 12.77 -31.12
CA LYS A 955 -12.89 11.77 -32.20
C LYS A 955 -14.08 11.72 -33.17
N LEU A 956 -15.11 12.55 -33.01
CA LEU A 956 -16.26 12.55 -33.91
C LEU A 956 -15.91 13.00 -35.35
N PRO A 957 -15.10 14.05 -35.59
CA PRO A 957 -14.65 14.45 -36.92
C PRO A 957 -13.91 13.32 -37.65
N SER A 958 -12.89 12.73 -36.97
CA SER A 958 -12.07 11.66 -37.55
C SER A 958 -12.87 10.38 -37.77
N PHE A 959 -13.84 10.05 -36.91
CA PHE A 959 -14.78 8.95 -37.12
C PHE A 959 -15.62 9.13 -38.39
N LEU A 960 -16.18 10.32 -38.65
CA LEU A 960 -16.99 10.56 -39.86
C LEU A 960 -16.15 10.48 -41.14
N LEU A 961 -14.91 10.98 -41.11
CA LEU A 961 -13.94 10.80 -42.19
C LEU A 961 -13.66 9.30 -42.45
N ARG A 962 -13.37 8.54 -41.39
CA ARG A 962 -13.06 7.09 -41.46
C ARG A 962 -14.26 6.23 -41.89
N LEU A 963 -15.50 6.62 -41.59
CA LEU A 963 -16.68 5.97 -42.17
C LEU A 963 -16.74 6.11 -43.70
N GLY A 964 -16.19 7.18 -44.25
CA GLY A 964 -16.04 7.37 -45.70
C GLY A 964 -14.93 6.53 -46.31
N THR A 965 -13.76 6.45 -45.66
CA THR A 965 -12.53 5.87 -46.23
C THR A 965 -12.29 4.40 -45.88
N GLU A 966 -12.56 3.98 -44.63
CA GLU A 966 -12.18 2.65 -44.11
C GLU A 966 -13.30 1.60 -44.23
N VAL A 967 -14.56 2.03 -44.38
CA VAL A 967 -15.71 1.13 -44.44
C VAL A 967 -15.92 0.58 -45.86
N ASP A 968 -15.92 -0.75 -46.01
CA ASP A 968 -16.21 -1.41 -47.29
C ASP A 968 -17.73 -1.51 -47.49
N TRP A 969 -18.34 -0.48 -48.07
CA TRP A 969 -19.77 -0.40 -48.37
C TRP A 969 -20.23 -1.37 -49.49
N THR A 970 -19.32 -2.12 -50.14
CA THR A 970 -19.64 -2.97 -51.29
C THR A 970 -20.03 -4.40 -50.92
N ILE A 971 -19.49 -4.92 -49.81
CA ILE A 971 -19.68 -6.32 -49.38
C ILE A 971 -20.30 -6.32 -47.99
N GLU A 972 -21.56 -6.76 -47.86
CA GLU A 972 -22.35 -6.75 -46.61
C GLU A 972 -21.54 -7.19 -45.37
N LEU A 973 -20.87 -8.34 -45.45
CA LEU A 973 -20.10 -8.89 -44.32
C LEU A 973 -18.93 -7.97 -43.92
N LYS A 974 -18.24 -7.37 -44.88
CA LYS A 974 -17.14 -6.44 -44.60
C LYS A 974 -17.63 -5.07 -44.18
N CYS A 975 -18.75 -4.59 -44.74
CA CYS A 975 -19.40 -3.35 -44.32
C CYS A 975 -19.70 -3.41 -42.81
N PHE A 976 -20.37 -4.47 -42.36
CA PHE A 976 -20.68 -4.63 -40.93
C PHE A 976 -19.46 -4.87 -40.06
N ASP A 977 -18.40 -5.50 -40.58
CA ASP A 977 -17.14 -5.74 -39.86
C ASP A 977 -16.36 -4.42 -39.65
N THR A 978 -16.10 -3.69 -40.74
CA THR A 978 -15.36 -2.41 -40.75
C THR A 978 -16.13 -1.31 -40.04
N LEU A 979 -17.43 -1.15 -40.26
CA LEU A 979 -18.24 -0.15 -39.56
C LEU A 979 -18.30 -0.43 -38.04
N ALA A 980 -18.38 -1.70 -37.63
CA ALA A 980 -18.30 -2.06 -36.21
C ALA A 980 -16.91 -1.80 -35.60
N ARG A 981 -15.82 -1.88 -36.39
CA ARG A 981 -14.46 -1.50 -35.97
C ARG A 981 -14.36 0.01 -35.75
N GLU A 982 -14.92 0.81 -36.65
CA GLU A 982 -14.93 2.28 -36.52
C GLU A 982 -15.78 2.76 -35.34
N ILE A 983 -16.92 2.10 -35.06
CA ILE A 983 -17.67 2.34 -33.81
C ILE A 983 -16.82 1.94 -32.58
N GLY A 984 -16.02 0.87 -32.68
CA GLY A 984 -15.04 0.50 -31.65
C GLY A 984 -14.03 1.61 -31.38
N TYR A 985 -13.47 2.23 -32.44
CA TYR A 985 -12.50 3.33 -32.35
C TYR A 985 -13.09 4.59 -31.71
N LEU A 986 -14.29 5.02 -32.12
CA LEU A 986 -14.98 6.19 -31.54
C LEU A 986 -15.25 6.00 -30.03
N TYR A 987 -15.65 4.80 -29.62
CA TYR A 987 -15.98 4.51 -28.22
C TYR A 987 -14.77 4.03 -27.40
N ALA A 988 -13.58 3.92 -28.00
CA ALA A 988 -12.37 3.55 -27.27
C ALA A 988 -12.04 4.59 -26.20
N ALA A 989 -11.77 4.11 -24.99
CA ALA A 989 -11.39 4.89 -23.82
C ALA A 989 -10.05 5.61 -24.06
N GLU A 990 -10.12 6.93 -24.09
CA GLU A 990 -8.99 7.82 -24.34
C GLU A 990 -9.27 9.11 -23.55
N PRO A 991 -8.26 9.71 -22.88
CA PRO A 991 -8.46 10.93 -22.13
C PRO A 991 -8.96 12.07 -23.05
N PRO A 992 -9.71 13.04 -22.51
CA PRO A 992 -10.02 14.27 -23.25
C PRO A 992 -8.73 15.06 -23.53
N GLU A 993 -8.62 15.67 -24.71
CA GLU A 993 -7.52 16.57 -25.02
C GLU A 993 -7.72 17.90 -24.27
N PHE A 994 -6.64 18.47 -23.74
CA PHE A 994 -6.64 19.80 -23.13
C PHE A 994 -5.78 20.72 -23.99
N CYS A 995 -6.37 21.80 -24.49
CA CYS A 995 -5.61 22.87 -25.14
C CYS A 995 -4.71 23.55 -24.09
N GLU A 996 -3.39 23.50 -24.31
CA GLU A 996 -2.47 24.44 -23.69
C GLU A 996 -2.61 25.76 -24.46
N ASP A 997 -3.28 26.75 -23.85
CA ASP A 997 -3.33 28.11 -24.42
C ASP A 997 -1.94 28.75 -24.31
N ASP A 998 -1.23 28.85 -25.43
CA ASP A 998 0.02 29.61 -25.59
C ASP A 998 -0.21 31.13 -25.36
N ASP A 999 -0.15 31.58 -24.10
CA ASP A 999 -0.18 32.99 -23.69
C ASP A 999 1.04 33.30 -22.76
N ASP A 1000 2.25 33.38 -23.32
CA ASP A 1000 3.52 33.50 -22.54
C ASP A 1000 4.06 34.95 -22.43
N ASP A 1001 3.28 35.99 -22.80
CA ASP A 1001 3.82 37.33 -23.14
C ASP A 1001 3.34 38.57 -22.32
N ASP A 1002 2.33 38.48 -21.44
CA ASP A 1002 1.76 39.69 -20.78
C ASP A 1002 1.93 39.83 -19.25
N GLU A 1003 2.48 38.85 -18.53
CA GLU A 1003 2.74 39.00 -17.08
C GLU A 1003 4.00 39.83 -16.74
N ALA A 1004 4.77 40.24 -17.75
CA ALA A 1004 6.05 40.95 -17.61
C ALA A 1004 5.94 42.48 -17.33
N LYS A 1005 4.73 43.05 -17.21
CA LYS A 1005 4.52 44.51 -17.07
C LYS A 1005 3.94 44.98 -15.73
N ALA A 1006 3.66 44.08 -14.79
CA ALA A 1006 2.93 44.43 -13.55
C ALA A 1006 3.82 44.75 -12.32
N ASN A 1007 5.13 44.46 -12.35
CA ASN A 1007 5.99 44.47 -11.15
C ASN A 1007 7.10 45.55 -11.12
N GLU A 1008 7.06 46.55 -12.01
CA GLU A 1008 7.83 47.79 -11.82
C GLU A 1008 6.90 48.90 -11.30
N ILE A 1009 6.71 48.96 -9.97
CA ILE A 1009 6.41 50.16 -9.15
C ILE A 1009 6.30 49.74 -7.66
N ASN A 1010 6.93 50.52 -6.77
CA ASN A 1010 6.89 50.43 -5.29
C ASN A 1010 7.66 49.29 -4.59
N GLU A 1011 8.99 49.37 -4.64
CA GLU A 1011 9.76 49.35 -3.38
C GLU A 1011 10.04 50.80 -2.93
N GLU A 1012 10.37 50.99 -1.64
CA GLU A 1012 10.63 52.25 -0.91
C GLU A 1012 9.45 53.03 -0.30
N GLN A 1013 9.12 52.76 0.98
CA GLN A 1013 9.32 53.72 2.09
C GLN A 1013 9.18 53.08 3.50
N MET A 1014 9.54 53.86 4.53
CA MET A 1014 10.08 53.41 5.83
C MET A 1014 9.09 53.39 7.02
N GLU A 1015 9.46 52.56 8.01
CA GLU A 1015 9.40 52.76 9.48
C GLU A 1015 8.05 52.81 10.28
N ILE A 1016 7.98 51.89 11.25
CA ILE A 1016 7.64 52.05 12.69
C ILE A 1016 6.30 52.74 13.07
N ASP A 1017 5.39 51.99 13.72
CA ASP A 1017 5.01 52.23 15.14
C ASP A 1017 4.18 51.06 15.73
N ASP A 1018 4.11 51.02 17.07
CA ASP A 1018 3.43 50.00 17.89
C ASP A 1018 1.89 50.18 17.97
N ASP A 1019 1.24 49.18 18.60
CA ASP A 1019 0.00 49.22 19.40
C ASP A 1019 -1.24 48.39 18.97
N ASP A 1020 -1.68 47.63 19.98
CA ASP A 1020 -3.02 47.21 20.38
C ASP A 1020 -3.90 46.19 19.63
N GLU A 1021 -4.52 45.39 20.52
CA GLU A 1021 -5.27 44.15 20.36
C GLU A 1021 -6.76 44.40 19.95
N PRO A 1022 -7.69 43.42 20.01
CA PRO A 1022 -8.48 42.94 18.88
C PRO A 1022 -9.94 43.45 18.88
N VAL A 1023 -10.80 43.01 17.94
CA VAL A 1023 -12.20 42.62 18.25
C VAL A 1023 -12.97 41.92 17.11
N LYS A 1024 -13.71 40.88 17.51
CA LYS A 1024 -14.93 40.23 16.96
C LYS A 1024 -15.56 40.77 15.66
N GLY A 1025 -16.01 39.83 14.81
CA GLY A 1025 -17.32 39.20 15.07
C GLY A 1025 -18.36 39.13 13.96
N MET A 1026 -18.99 37.95 13.85
CA MET A 1026 -20.39 37.71 13.40
C MET A 1026 -20.78 38.13 11.97
N MET A 1027 -21.80 37.56 11.33
CA MET A 1027 -22.45 36.24 11.29
C MET A 1027 -23.57 36.40 10.24
N ASP A 1028 -24.02 35.27 9.69
CA ASP A 1028 -25.38 35.02 9.20
C ASP A 1028 -25.87 35.51 7.82
N MET A 1029 -26.22 34.49 7.01
CA MET A 1029 -27.51 34.32 6.31
C MET A 1029 -27.90 35.28 5.17
N GLU A 1030 -28.55 34.88 4.08
CA GLU A 1030 -28.88 33.61 3.40
C GLU A 1030 -29.84 34.00 2.24
N GLN A 1031 -30.22 33.04 1.38
CA GLN A 1031 -31.42 33.04 0.52
C GLN A 1031 -31.45 33.82 -0.82
N GLU A 1032 -31.44 33.01 -1.89
CA GLU A 1032 -32.40 33.00 -3.01
C GLU A 1032 -32.66 34.27 -3.86
N LYS A 1033 -32.35 34.17 -5.16
CA LYS A 1033 -33.40 33.89 -6.17
C LYS A 1033 -32.91 33.57 -7.59
N GLU A 1034 -33.79 32.89 -8.31
CA GLU A 1034 -33.68 32.50 -9.71
C GLU A 1034 -33.99 33.66 -10.68
N ASP A 1035 -33.63 33.42 -11.95
CA ASP A 1035 -34.38 33.80 -13.16
C ASP A 1035 -34.38 35.24 -13.75
N ASN A 1036 -33.56 35.37 -14.81
CA ASN A 1036 -34.03 35.43 -16.22
C ASN A 1036 -34.04 36.79 -16.97
N TYR A 1037 -33.99 36.68 -18.31
CA TYR A 1037 -34.26 37.66 -19.40
C TYR A 1037 -33.18 38.57 -20.03
N SER A 1038 -32.84 38.15 -21.27
CA SER A 1038 -32.78 38.91 -22.55
C SER A 1038 -31.75 40.01 -22.83
N ILE A 1039 -31.21 39.92 -24.05
CA ILE A 1039 -30.43 40.93 -24.78
C ILE A 1039 -31.37 41.64 -25.77
N ASP A 1040 -31.24 42.94 -25.93
CA ASP A 1040 -31.63 43.67 -27.15
C ASP A 1040 -30.55 44.70 -27.51
N ILE A 1041 -30.44 45.02 -28.80
CA ILE A 1041 -29.33 45.75 -29.42
C ILE A 1041 -29.85 47.10 -29.95
N GLU A 1042 -29.09 48.21 -29.80
CA GLU A 1042 -28.74 49.14 -30.91
C GLU A 1042 -28.11 50.51 -30.52
N ASN A 1043 -27.30 51.03 -31.47
CA ASN A 1043 -26.99 52.44 -31.77
C ASN A 1043 -25.96 53.27 -30.93
N ASN A 1044 -24.69 53.07 -31.30
CA ASN A 1044 -23.74 54.03 -31.90
C ASN A 1044 -23.54 55.49 -31.41
N ASP A 1045 -22.24 55.81 -31.35
CA ASP A 1045 -21.53 57.05 -31.76
C ASP A 1045 -21.26 58.21 -30.76
N LYS A 1046 -19.95 58.33 -30.44
CA LYS A 1046 -19.14 59.56 -30.25
C LYS A 1046 -19.46 60.51 -29.09
N GLU A 1047 -18.62 60.48 -28.04
CA GLU A 1047 -17.44 61.36 -27.98
C GLU A 1047 -16.41 60.95 -26.91
N SER A 1048 -15.20 61.47 -27.07
CA SER A 1048 -13.91 61.00 -26.55
C SER A 1048 -13.62 61.15 -25.03
N LYS A 1049 -12.79 60.22 -24.52
CA LYS A 1049 -11.73 60.38 -23.49
C LYS A 1049 -12.10 60.73 -22.04
N LYS A 1050 -12.13 59.70 -21.15
CA LYS A 1050 -11.20 59.49 -19.99
C LYS A 1050 -11.82 58.54 -18.94
N LEU A 1051 -11.00 57.67 -18.33
CA LEU A 1051 -11.34 56.63 -17.32
C LEU A 1051 -12.28 55.55 -17.89
N ASP A 1052 -12.12 54.23 -17.70
CA ASP A 1052 -11.53 53.46 -16.60
C ASP A 1052 -10.89 52.15 -17.10
N SER A 1053 -9.74 51.77 -16.56
CA SER A 1053 -8.99 50.56 -16.93
C SER A 1053 -8.92 49.54 -15.78
N LYS A 1054 -10.05 49.29 -15.10
CA LYS A 1054 -10.12 48.42 -13.90
C LYS A 1054 -11.26 47.38 -13.90
N GLN A 1055 -11.92 47.13 -15.03
CA GLN A 1055 -13.02 46.14 -15.13
C GLN A 1055 -12.75 44.96 -16.09
N GLN A 1056 -11.64 44.93 -16.85
CA GLN A 1056 -11.36 43.82 -17.77
C GLN A 1056 -10.63 42.63 -17.10
N ASP A 1057 -9.67 42.87 -16.20
CA ASP A 1057 -8.83 41.78 -15.63
C ASP A 1057 -9.65 40.76 -14.81
N GLN A 1058 -10.61 41.22 -14.01
CA GLN A 1058 -11.45 40.31 -13.20
C GLN A 1058 -12.34 39.37 -14.04
N SER A 1059 -12.59 39.67 -15.32
CA SER A 1059 -13.33 38.78 -16.21
C SER A 1059 -12.45 37.63 -16.73
N TYR A 1060 -11.19 37.91 -17.05
CA TYR A 1060 -10.26 36.92 -17.62
C TYR A 1060 -9.80 35.88 -16.57
N THR A 1061 -9.46 36.33 -15.35
CA THR A 1061 -9.02 35.40 -14.29
C THR A 1061 -10.13 34.43 -13.87
N ASN A 1062 -11.39 34.90 -13.84
CA ASN A 1062 -12.56 34.05 -13.56
C ASN A 1062 -12.86 33.05 -14.68
N LEU A 1063 -12.50 33.34 -15.93
CA LEU A 1063 -12.59 32.37 -17.03
C LEU A 1063 -11.53 31.25 -16.88
N LYS A 1064 -10.25 31.61 -16.70
CA LYS A 1064 -9.14 30.64 -16.55
C LYS A 1064 -9.31 29.75 -15.29
N LEU A 1065 -9.87 30.29 -14.20
CA LEU A 1065 -10.24 29.50 -13.01
C LEU A 1065 -11.35 28.48 -13.30
N LYS A 1066 -12.45 28.90 -13.95
CA LYS A 1066 -13.54 27.98 -14.35
C LYS A 1066 -13.05 26.88 -15.29
N GLN A 1067 -12.19 27.22 -16.26
CA GLN A 1067 -11.62 26.25 -17.19
C GLN A 1067 -10.81 25.16 -16.45
N LYS A 1068 -9.92 25.54 -15.52
CA LYS A 1068 -9.17 24.58 -14.69
C LYS A 1068 -10.06 23.70 -13.81
N GLU A 1069 -11.09 24.26 -13.18
CA GLU A 1069 -12.06 23.47 -12.39
C GLU A 1069 -12.82 22.46 -13.28
N THR A 1070 -13.25 22.86 -14.48
CA THR A 1070 -13.93 21.95 -15.42
C THR A 1070 -13.01 20.85 -15.97
N ALA A 1071 -11.72 21.14 -16.20
CA ALA A 1071 -10.74 20.16 -16.66
C ALA A 1071 -10.51 19.05 -15.61
N SER A 1072 -10.33 19.43 -14.35
CA SER A 1072 -10.20 18.49 -13.23
C SER A 1072 -11.44 17.60 -13.09
N ALA A 1073 -12.64 18.20 -13.16
CA ALA A 1073 -13.90 17.46 -13.08
C ALA A 1073 -14.11 16.48 -14.26
N ALA A 1074 -13.65 16.84 -15.47
CA ALA A 1074 -13.72 15.97 -16.65
C ALA A 1074 -12.84 14.72 -16.49
N LEU A 1075 -11.61 14.88 -16.01
CA LEU A 1075 -10.66 13.76 -15.82
C LEU A 1075 -11.11 12.81 -14.70
N VAL A 1076 -11.65 13.34 -13.59
CA VAL A 1076 -12.26 12.52 -12.51
C VAL A 1076 -13.44 11.70 -13.04
N LYS A 1077 -14.32 12.31 -13.84
CA LYS A 1077 -15.46 11.64 -14.48
C LYS A 1077 -15.00 10.56 -15.47
N TYR A 1078 -13.95 10.84 -16.26
CA TYR A 1078 -13.35 9.90 -17.18
C TYR A 1078 -12.79 8.66 -16.46
N ARG A 1079 -11.90 8.82 -15.47
CA ARG A 1079 -11.39 7.71 -14.64
C ARG A 1079 -12.54 6.88 -14.04
N TRP A 1080 -13.56 7.54 -13.50
CA TRP A 1080 -14.72 6.85 -12.95
C TRP A 1080 -15.41 5.95 -13.99
N GLN A 1081 -15.58 6.41 -15.24
CA GLN A 1081 -16.14 5.60 -16.32
C GLN A 1081 -15.27 4.38 -16.67
N ILE A 1082 -13.94 4.50 -16.63
CA ILE A 1082 -13.03 3.38 -16.88
C ILE A 1082 -13.19 2.30 -15.80
N GLU A 1083 -13.07 2.69 -14.53
CA GLU A 1083 -13.10 1.78 -13.39
C GLU A 1083 -14.49 1.16 -13.14
N HIS A 1084 -15.56 1.93 -13.33
CA HIS A 1084 -16.92 1.54 -12.92
C HIS A 1084 -17.82 1.11 -14.09
N LEU A 1085 -17.45 1.38 -15.35
CA LEU A 1085 -18.21 0.94 -16.53
C LEU A 1085 -17.38 0.01 -17.43
N ILE A 1086 -16.17 0.40 -17.84
CA ILE A 1086 -15.36 -0.38 -18.80
C ILE A 1086 -14.87 -1.70 -18.18
N PHE A 1087 -14.16 -1.65 -17.04
CA PHE A 1087 -13.65 -2.88 -16.39
C PHE A 1087 -14.77 -3.86 -15.99
N PRO A 1088 -15.91 -3.42 -15.43
CA PRO A 1088 -17.08 -4.28 -15.21
C PRO A 1088 -17.71 -4.82 -16.50
N ALA A 1089 -17.70 -4.06 -17.61
CA ALA A 1089 -18.17 -4.57 -18.90
C ALA A 1089 -17.24 -5.62 -19.49
N LEU A 1090 -15.91 -5.45 -19.35
CA LEU A 1090 -14.90 -6.45 -19.72
C LEU A 1090 -15.15 -7.79 -19.02
N LYS A 1091 -15.45 -7.79 -17.72
CA LYS A 1091 -15.73 -9.04 -16.96
C LYS A 1091 -16.92 -9.84 -17.50
N ASN A 1092 -17.93 -9.15 -18.03
CA ASN A 1092 -19.22 -9.77 -18.34
C ASN A 1092 -19.39 -10.15 -19.82
N ASN A 1093 -18.80 -9.40 -20.75
CA ASN A 1093 -19.16 -9.48 -22.18
C ASN A 1093 -17.97 -9.63 -23.14
N PHE A 1094 -16.73 -9.64 -22.65
CA PHE A 1094 -15.52 -9.63 -23.49
C PHE A 1094 -15.00 -11.04 -23.81
N ILE A 1095 -14.57 -11.23 -25.06
CA ILE A 1095 -13.82 -12.42 -25.51
C ILE A 1095 -12.45 -11.93 -26.01
N ALA A 1096 -11.37 -12.25 -25.29
CA ALA A 1096 -10.05 -11.74 -25.63
C ALA A 1096 -9.52 -12.35 -26.94
N PRO A 1097 -9.14 -11.56 -27.98
CA PRO A 1097 -8.56 -12.10 -29.20
C PRO A 1097 -7.21 -12.79 -28.98
N LYS A 1098 -6.86 -13.78 -29.82
CA LYS A 1098 -5.52 -14.41 -29.79
C LYS A 1098 -4.37 -13.44 -30.07
N SER A 1099 -4.59 -12.37 -30.83
CA SER A 1099 -3.57 -11.34 -31.09
C SER A 1099 -3.07 -10.65 -29.82
N PHE A 1100 -3.92 -10.50 -28.79
CA PHE A 1100 -3.55 -9.88 -27.51
C PHE A 1100 -2.62 -10.78 -26.65
N ALA A 1101 -2.44 -12.06 -27.01
CA ALA A 1101 -1.44 -12.93 -26.37
C ALA A 1101 -0.02 -12.74 -26.94
N THR A 1102 0.09 -12.15 -28.14
CA THR A 1102 1.37 -11.89 -28.83
C THR A 1102 1.72 -10.40 -28.91
N GLY A 1103 0.73 -9.52 -28.82
CA GLY A 1103 0.93 -8.08 -28.74
C GLY A 1103 1.18 -7.61 -27.30
N ARG A 1104 1.64 -6.36 -27.15
CA ARG A 1104 2.04 -5.77 -25.86
C ARG A 1104 0.86 -5.23 -25.03
N GLN A 1105 -0.39 -5.52 -25.41
CA GLN A 1105 -1.59 -5.01 -24.72
C GLN A 1105 -1.83 -5.65 -23.34
N ILE A 1106 -1.26 -6.83 -23.08
CA ILE A 1106 -1.39 -7.55 -21.79
C ILE A 1106 -0.01 -8.08 -21.38
N ILE A 1107 0.63 -7.41 -20.42
CA ILE A 1107 1.99 -7.72 -19.97
C ILE A 1107 1.95 -8.26 -18.53
N GLN A 1108 2.44 -9.48 -18.30
CA GLN A 1108 2.60 -10.01 -16.94
C GLN A 1108 3.82 -9.37 -16.26
N VAL A 1109 3.61 -8.30 -15.49
CA VAL A 1109 4.67 -7.55 -14.78
C VAL A 1109 5.30 -8.40 -13.67
N ALA A 1110 4.48 -9.14 -12.93
CA ALA A 1110 4.91 -9.82 -11.72
C ALA A 1110 4.21 -11.17 -11.49
N ASN A 1111 4.89 -12.05 -10.78
CA ASN A 1111 4.38 -13.34 -10.32
C ASN A 1111 4.82 -13.51 -8.86
N LEU A 1112 3.87 -13.45 -7.91
CA LEU A 1112 4.17 -13.35 -6.47
C LEU A 1112 5.17 -14.42 -5.99
N PRO A 1113 5.04 -15.72 -6.33
CA PRO A 1113 6.00 -16.74 -5.92
C PRO A 1113 7.41 -16.59 -6.52
N ALA A 1114 7.55 -15.93 -7.67
CA ALA A 1114 8.85 -15.66 -8.28
C ALA A 1114 9.52 -14.43 -7.67
N LEU A 1115 8.73 -13.38 -7.37
CA LEU A 1115 9.17 -12.25 -6.54
C LEU A 1115 9.58 -12.72 -5.15
N TYR A 1116 8.81 -13.62 -4.53
CA TYR A 1116 9.15 -14.21 -3.23
C TYR A 1116 10.53 -14.88 -3.24
N ARG A 1117 10.87 -15.62 -4.32
CA ARG A 1117 12.21 -16.20 -4.52
C ARG A 1117 13.31 -15.19 -4.84
N ILE A 1118 12.96 -13.97 -5.24
CA ILE A 1118 13.92 -12.86 -5.43
C ILE A 1118 14.14 -12.18 -4.08
N PHE A 1119 13.08 -11.91 -3.31
CA PHE A 1119 13.18 -11.46 -1.91
C PHE A 1119 13.82 -12.50 -0.97
N GLU A 1120 13.80 -13.79 -1.31
CA GLU A 1120 14.53 -14.87 -0.63
C GLU A 1120 16.04 -14.91 -1.01
N ARG A 1121 16.44 -14.13 -2.03
CA ARG A 1121 17.83 -14.03 -2.55
C ARG A 1121 18.47 -12.66 -2.40
N CYS A 1122 17.69 -11.65 -1.99
CA CYS A 1122 18.10 -10.25 -1.82
C CYS A 1122 18.15 -9.89 -0.34
#